data_AF-A0A934AKJ4-F1
#
_entry.id   AF-A0A934AKJ4-F1
#
_cell.length_a   1.000
_cell.length_b   1.000
_cell.length_c   1.000
_cell.angle_alpha   90.00
_cell.angle_beta   90.00
_cell.angle_gamma   90.00
#
_symmetry.space_group_name_H-M   'P 1'
#
loop_
_entity.id
_entity.type
_entity.pdbx_description
1 polymer ?
#
loop_
_entity_poly.entity_id
_entity_poly.type
_entity_poly.pdbx_seq_one_letter_code
_entity_poly.pdbx_strand_id
1 'polypeptide(L)'
;MKTSNAIWVYCGQRAGKPEPAALELLGKARQLAEGAGMRLEAVVLGDCAMAAAKTLLGYGPSTVFVIEGSDLGSAGTAVQAAALSELASKHRPDALLLGADRASAALASRTAARLQTGLSAHCADLKLDGRNLIQTVPGFGGNVMANIVCPDARPQMATAAAGVFSPAPGRVPGARIVSESVRVARSVPRIRTVSTRSERGGGSADLSRARVVVAGGLGVGSRKNWALVETLAKALGGAVGATRPPVDQGWAKPAQMIGASGVAVKPELYVGAGISGMMHHTVGIQGSGTIVAVNKDPQALIFKSADYGVVGDVGEVLSALISRLKTGKGAAPKAKPAGCAKPSEAYRESLRRMRPNLYKFGKLITDVTTDPLTKRTIEGHAQLFDAARDPRHQELFTTTSHLTGKRVSRYLSVLRSAEDVVALSRMKRAAFNFTGTCTGGRCVGGAALNAMWSTTYDVDKERGTDYHRRLKRWLLDAQERDITCCGALTDAKGHRRLPPSRQPDPDVYLRIVARRKDGIVVRGAKVMICGAAAANEVFVMPGTRLSRSEADYAVSFVIPRDTPGLTVVEARRPSDSRESEDGFDNPVAKGGITQAYLFFENVFVPKERVFLCGEYSFAETAVLRFTYPYRAAIGGCVAGQGDVMVGAAVLIARANGLQEKVFRDKLVRMLVNNETTFGVGLAAAVLGTRHPSGAWIPDPVLANINKIHVATLPYETKRLTQEIAGGIAETGCMPSYKDLTDSRYGHLISKYLKAHSPAETRARIARLIEWLTIGSGVPGCMHGGGSPDGARLAVYAQADLKGMTAMAKKVGGISDISLE
;
A
#
# COMPACT_ATOMS: atom_id res chain seq x y z
N MET A 1 -29.39 -43.37 -7.60
CA MET A 1 -30.86 -43.25 -7.45
C MET A 1 -31.34 -41.98 -8.14
N LYS A 2 -32.49 -41.99 -8.83
CA LYS A 2 -33.05 -40.80 -9.51
C LYS A 2 -33.56 -39.79 -8.46
N THR A 3 -33.02 -38.57 -8.47
CA THR A 3 -33.47 -37.42 -7.67
C THR A 3 -34.55 -36.62 -8.43
N SER A 4 -35.30 -35.77 -7.73
CA SER A 4 -36.46 -35.06 -8.29
C SER A 4 -36.15 -33.82 -9.13
N ASN A 5 -34.87 -33.48 -9.32
CA ASN A 5 -34.42 -32.28 -10.03
C ASN A 5 -34.96 -30.98 -9.40
N ALA A 6 -34.85 -30.90 -8.06
CA ALA A 6 -35.40 -29.80 -7.27
C ALA A 6 -34.43 -29.30 -6.18
N ILE A 7 -34.43 -27.99 -5.96
CA ILE A 7 -33.78 -27.32 -4.84
C ILE A 7 -34.86 -27.01 -3.80
N TRP A 8 -34.68 -27.53 -2.59
CA TRP A 8 -35.57 -27.27 -1.47
C TRP A 8 -35.04 -26.16 -0.58
N VAL A 9 -35.95 -25.30 -0.12
CA VAL A 9 -35.67 -24.37 0.98
C VAL A 9 -36.60 -24.70 2.14
N TYR A 10 -36.04 -25.02 3.30
CA TYR A 10 -36.83 -25.08 4.54
C TYR A 10 -37.08 -23.64 5.02
N CYS A 11 -38.36 -23.32 5.18
CA CYS A 11 -38.82 -22.02 5.60
C CYS A 11 -39.31 -22.08 7.04
N GLY A 12 -38.40 -21.80 7.99
CA GLY A 12 -38.76 -21.59 9.39
C GLY A 12 -39.82 -20.50 9.54
N GLN A 13 -40.74 -20.67 10.51
CA GLN A 13 -41.82 -19.73 10.76
C GLN A 13 -42.02 -19.45 12.25
N ARG A 14 -42.52 -18.26 12.56
CA ARG A 14 -43.03 -17.90 13.90
C ARG A 14 -44.41 -17.28 13.77
N ALA A 15 -45.40 -17.90 14.41
CA ALA A 15 -46.80 -17.48 14.39
C ALA A 15 -47.32 -17.23 12.95
N GLY A 16 -46.98 -18.12 12.02
CA GLY A 16 -47.41 -18.06 10.62
C GLY A 16 -46.62 -17.09 9.73
N LYS A 17 -45.58 -16.44 10.25
CA LYS A 17 -44.70 -15.57 9.47
C LYS A 17 -43.37 -16.27 9.15
N PRO A 18 -42.98 -16.39 7.86
CA PRO A 18 -41.66 -16.92 7.50
C PRO A 18 -40.52 -16.09 8.08
N GLU A 19 -39.44 -16.75 8.47
CA GLU A 19 -38.23 -16.06 8.93
C GLU A 19 -37.49 -15.37 7.76
N PRO A 20 -36.86 -14.20 7.99
CA PRO A 20 -36.19 -13.44 6.91
C PRO A 20 -35.16 -14.25 6.11
N ALA A 21 -34.35 -15.08 6.79
CA ALA A 21 -33.35 -15.93 6.15
C ALA A 21 -33.98 -16.90 5.13
N ALA A 22 -35.21 -17.38 5.38
CA ALA A 22 -35.92 -18.25 4.46
C ALA A 22 -36.31 -17.53 3.16
N LEU A 23 -36.75 -16.27 3.26
CA LEU A 23 -37.13 -15.45 2.09
C LEU A 23 -35.90 -15.11 1.24
N GLU A 24 -34.77 -14.80 1.88
CA GLU A 24 -33.50 -14.56 1.20
C GLU A 24 -32.96 -15.83 0.52
N LEU A 25 -33.04 -16.98 1.18
CA LEU A 25 -32.66 -18.26 0.61
C LEU A 25 -33.53 -18.67 -0.56
N LEU A 26 -34.84 -18.39 -0.53
CA LEU A 26 -35.70 -18.57 -1.71
C LEU A 26 -35.23 -17.73 -2.89
N GLY A 27 -34.82 -16.48 -2.65
CA GLY A 27 -34.25 -15.62 -3.68
C GLY A 27 -32.98 -16.20 -4.31
N LYS A 28 -32.04 -16.65 -3.49
CA LYS A 28 -30.80 -17.30 -3.97
C LYS A 28 -31.09 -18.63 -4.66
N ALA A 29 -31.96 -19.46 -4.09
CA ALA A 29 -32.33 -20.76 -4.65
C ALA A 29 -33.04 -20.64 -5.99
N ARG A 30 -33.84 -19.57 -6.19
CA ARG A 30 -34.45 -19.26 -7.48
C ARG A 30 -33.41 -18.98 -8.55
N GLN A 31 -32.42 -18.14 -8.25
CA GLN A 31 -31.31 -17.85 -9.17
C GLN A 31 -30.58 -19.13 -9.59
N LEU A 32 -30.32 -20.02 -8.63
CA LEU A 32 -29.67 -21.31 -8.88
C LEU A 32 -30.56 -22.25 -9.72
N ALA A 33 -31.85 -22.35 -9.37
CA ALA A 33 -32.82 -23.21 -10.04
C ALA A 33 -33.05 -22.78 -11.50
N GLU A 34 -33.22 -21.49 -11.77
CA GLU A 34 -33.39 -20.93 -13.12
C GLU A 34 -32.13 -21.18 -13.98
N GLY A 35 -30.93 -20.98 -13.42
CA GLY A 35 -29.67 -21.20 -14.13
C GLY A 35 -29.39 -22.66 -14.48
N ALA A 36 -30.00 -23.62 -13.77
CA ALA A 36 -29.77 -25.06 -13.94
C ALA A 36 -30.99 -25.85 -14.46
N GLY A 37 -32.10 -25.17 -14.78
CA GLY A 37 -33.35 -25.83 -15.21
C GLY A 37 -33.95 -26.75 -14.15
N MET A 38 -33.78 -26.42 -12.87
CA MET A 38 -34.30 -27.20 -11.73
C MET A 38 -35.59 -26.55 -11.19
N ARG A 39 -36.40 -27.32 -10.45
CA ARG A 39 -37.56 -26.75 -9.73
C ARG A 39 -37.12 -26.15 -8.39
N LEU A 40 -37.74 -25.03 -8.02
CA LEU A 40 -37.64 -24.48 -6.66
C LEU A 40 -38.87 -24.90 -5.86
N GLU A 41 -38.65 -25.56 -4.72
CA GLU A 41 -39.72 -26.02 -3.84
C GLU A 41 -39.43 -25.56 -2.40
N ALA A 42 -40.46 -25.27 -1.61
CA ALA A 42 -40.33 -24.82 -0.24
C ALA A 42 -40.96 -25.83 0.72
N VAL A 43 -40.42 -25.95 1.93
CA VAL A 43 -40.97 -26.80 2.99
C VAL A 43 -41.20 -25.96 4.24
N VAL A 44 -42.39 -26.03 4.82
CA VAL A 44 -42.72 -25.38 6.09
C VAL A 44 -43.42 -26.35 7.03
N LEU A 45 -43.00 -26.33 8.30
CA LEU A 45 -43.48 -27.24 9.35
C LEU A 45 -44.09 -26.45 10.51
N GLY A 46 -45.08 -27.04 11.18
CA GLY A 46 -45.63 -26.56 12.45
C GLY A 46 -47.08 -26.05 12.37
N ASP A 47 -47.62 -25.64 13.51
CA ASP A 47 -49.06 -25.39 13.71
C ASP A 47 -49.63 -24.21 12.91
N CYS A 48 -48.77 -23.35 12.37
CA CYS A 48 -49.16 -22.22 11.52
C CYS A 48 -48.52 -22.30 10.12
N ALA A 49 -48.13 -23.51 9.70
CA ALA A 49 -47.43 -23.72 8.44
C ALA A 49 -48.26 -23.31 7.22
N MET A 50 -49.58 -23.51 7.22
CA MET A 50 -50.45 -23.05 6.14
C MET A 50 -50.46 -21.52 5.97
N ALA A 51 -50.40 -20.75 7.07
CA ALA A 51 -50.34 -19.29 7.00
C ALA A 51 -49.01 -18.80 6.40
N ALA A 52 -47.90 -19.42 6.83
CA ALA A 52 -46.59 -19.15 6.25
C ALA A 52 -46.54 -19.55 4.77
N ALA A 53 -47.10 -20.70 4.40
CA ALA A 53 -47.10 -21.21 3.02
C ALA A 53 -47.76 -20.25 2.02
N LYS A 54 -48.85 -19.59 2.40
CA LYS A 54 -49.51 -18.55 1.58
C LYS A 54 -48.55 -17.39 1.28
N THR A 55 -47.73 -17.00 2.24
CA THR A 55 -46.71 -15.95 2.06
C THR A 55 -45.60 -16.43 1.14
N LEU A 56 -45.15 -17.68 1.30
CA LEU A 56 -44.03 -18.25 0.53
C LEU A 56 -44.32 -18.39 -0.98
N LEU A 57 -45.58 -18.58 -1.38
CA LEU A 57 -45.97 -18.58 -2.80
C LEU A 57 -45.57 -17.30 -3.55
N GLY A 58 -45.44 -16.17 -2.83
CA GLY A 58 -45.01 -14.89 -3.39
C GLY A 58 -43.51 -14.80 -3.66
N TYR A 59 -42.71 -15.83 -3.39
CA TYR A 59 -41.23 -15.78 -3.41
C TYR A 59 -40.59 -16.85 -4.31
N GLY A 60 -41.31 -17.32 -5.32
CA GLY A 60 -40.76 -18.14 -6.40
C GLY A 60 -40.91 -19.68 -6.34
N PRO A 61 -41.27 -20.36 -5.24
CA PRO A 61 -41.38 -21.82 -5.28
C PRO A 61 -42.59 -22.27 -6.10
N SER A 62 -42.41 -23.30 -6.94
CA SER A 62 -43.50 -23.94 -7.71
C SER A 62 -44.40 -24.82 -6.83
N THR A 63 -43.88 -25.31 -5.72
CA THR A 63 -44.65 -26.08 -4.73
C THR A 63 -44.18 -25.74 -3.32
N VAL A 64 -45.13 -25.52 -2.41
CA VAL A 64 -44.87 -25.37 -0.97
C VAL A 64 -45.44 -26.57 -0.24
N PHE A 65 -44.58 -27.44 0.27
CA PHE A 65 -44.95 -28.56 1.12
C PHE A 65 -45.22 -28.09 2.54
N VAL A 66 -46.38 -28.47 3.07
CA VAL A 66 -46.85 -28.11 4.40
C VAL A 66 -47.03 -29.37 5.22
N ILE A 67 -46.42 -29.40 6.40
CA ILE A 67 -46.69 -30.43 7.40
C ILE A 67 -47.15 -29.74 8.68
N GLU A 68 -48.42 -29.96 9.02
CA GLU A 68 -49.05 -29.45 10.25
C GLU A 68 -49.14 -30.56 11.29
N GLY A 69 -49.08 -30.18 12.57
CA GLY A 69 -49.25 -31.10 13.68
C GLY A 69 -48.74 -30.50 15.00
N SER A 70 -49.55 -30.61 16.06
CA SER A 70 -49.31 -30.00 17.38
C SER A 70 -47.95 -30.34 18.01
N ASP A 71 -47.39 -31.49 17.63
CA ASP A 71 -46.10 -31.96 18.10
C ASP A 71 -44.92 -31.28 17.38
N LEU A 72 -45.13 -30.71 16.19
CA LEU A 72 -44.10 -30.00 15.44
C LEU A 72 -43.84 -28.59 15.99
N GLY A 73 -44.85 -27.97 16.61
CA GLY A 73 -44.71 -26.67 17.28
C GLY A 73 -44.11 -26.77 18.69
N SER A 74 -44.40 -27.86 19.43
CA SER A 74 -44.15 -27.97 20.87
C SER A 74 -43.18 -29.07 21.31
N ALA A 75 -42.87 -30.08 20.47
CA ALA A 75 -42.11 -31.28 20.87
C ALA A 75 -40.60 -31.27 20.53
N GLY A 76 -40.08 -30.13 20.06
CA GLY A 76 -38.65 -29.90 19.88
C GLY A 76 -38.05 -30.33 18.52
N THR A 77 -36.85 -29.83 18.23
CA THR A 77 -36.14 -29.97 16.94
C THR A 77 -35.94 -31.41 16.46
N ALA A 78 -35.98 -32.40 17.36
CA ALA A 78 -35.83 -33.81 17.02
C ALA A 78 -37.01 -34.35 16.19
N VAL A 79 -38.24 -33.92 16.50
CA VAL A 79 -39.46 -34.31 15.77
C VAL A 79 -39.51 -33.63 14.40
N GLN A 80 -39.20 -32.33 14.36
CA GLN A 80 -39.10 -31.56 13.11
C GLN A 80 -38.05 -32.15 12.15
N ALA A 81 -36.88 -32.52 12.66
CA ALA A 81 -35.84 -33.15 11.85
C ALA A 81 -36.28 -34.53 11.32
N ALA A 82 -37.09 -35.29 12.07
CA ALA A 82 -37.58 -36.58 11.61
C ALA A 82 -38.60 -36.39 10.48
N ALA A 83 -39.55 -35.48 10.67
CA ALA A 83 -40.54 -35.09 9.67
C ALA A 83 -39.89 -34.58 8.37
N LEU A 84 -38.91 -33.67 8.48
CA LEU A 84 -38.19 -33.13 7.32
C LEU A 84 -37.38 -34.21 6.60
N SER A 85 -36.75 -35.13 7.34
CA SER A 85 -35.97 -36.23 6.75
C SER A 85 -36.85 -37.24 6.03
N GLU A 86 -38.01 -37.57 6.59
CA GLU A 86 -38.98 -38.47 5.95
C GLU A 86 -39.54 -37.87 4.66
N LEU A 87 -39.91 -36.58 4.71
CA LEU A 87 -40.39 -35.85 3.53
C LEU A 87 -39.30 -35.76 2.45
N ALA A 88 -38.06 -35.44 2.83
CA ALA A 88 -36.92 -35.39 1.90
C ALA A 88 -36.59 -36.78 1.33
N SER A 89 -36.77 -37.85 2.11
CA SER A 89 -36.57 -39.23 1.63
C SER A 89 -37.63 -39.65 0.62
N LYS A 90 -38.88 -39.19 0.81
CA LYS A 90 -40.01 -39.42 -0.11
C LYS A 90 -39.83 -38.70 -1.44
N HIS A 91 -39.47 -37.42 -1.41
CA HIS A 91 -39.42 -36.55 -2.60
C HIS A 91 -38.02 -36.35 -3.20
N ARG A 92 -36.97 -36.80 -2.52
CA ARG A 92 -35.57 -36.87 -2.98
C ARG A 92 -35.05 -35.61 -3.70
N PRO A 93 -35.03 -34.44 -3.03
CA PRO A 93 -34.47 -33.23 -3.61
C PRO A 93 -32.96 -33.34 -3.85
N ASP A 94 -32.43 -32.52 -4.76
CA ASP A 94 -30.99 -32.48 -5.06
C ASP A 94 -30.22 -31.60 -4.05
N ALA A 95 -30.87 -30.57 -3.53
CA ALA A 95 -30.31 -29.70 -2.49
C ALA A 95 -31.40 -29.34 -1.47
N LEU A 96 -31.00 -29.13 -0.21
CA LEU A 96 -31.88 -28.67 0.87
C LEU A 96 -31.18 -27.54 1.64
N LEU A 97 -31.70 -26.33 1.52
CA LEU A 97 -31.14 -25.11 2.10
C LEU A 97 -31.96 -24.70 3.33
N LEU A 98 -31.28 -24.27 4.39
CA LEU A 98 -31.91 -23.81 5.64
C LEU A 98 -31.27 -22.52 6.14
N GLY A 99 -31.99 -21.76 6.97
CA GLY A 99 -31.41 -20.63 7.71
C GLY A 99 -30.31 -21.08 8.68
N ALA A 100 -29.37 -20.19 8.98
CA ALA A 100 -28.32 -20.42 9.97
C ALA A 100 -28.64 -19.84 11.37
N ASP A 101 -29.91 -19.53 11.65
CA ASP A 101 -30.35 -19.21 13.02
C ASP A 101 -30.25 -20.45 13.92
N ARG A 102 -30.30 -20.26 15.25
CA ARG A 102 -30.11 -21.35 16.22
C ARG A 102 -31.07 -22.53 16.03
N ALA A 103 -32.33 -22.26 15.65
CA ALA A 103 -33.33 -23.31 15.49
C ALA A 103 -33.12 -24.06 14.16
N SER A 104 -32.96 -23.33 13.05
CA SER A 104 -32.74 -23.92 11.72
C SER A 104 -31.39 -24.62 11.60
N ALA A 105 -30.33 -24.11 12.25
CA ALA A 105 -29.02 -24.77 12.29
C ALA A 105 -29.08 -26.11 13.05
N ALA A 106 -29.76 -26.14 14.21
CA ALA A 106 -29.97 -27.38 14.95
C ALA A 106 -30.81 -28.40 14.17
N LEU A 107 -31.81 -27.91 13.42
CA LEU A 107 -32.63 -28.73 12.52
C LEU A 107 -31.81 -29.29 11.35
N ALA A 108 -30.99 -28.45 10.70
CA ALA A 108 -30.15 -28.81 9.57
C ALA A 108 -29.18 -29.94 9.93
N SER A 109 -28.45 -29.81 11.05
CA SER A 109 -27.47 -30.83 11.48
C SER A 109 -28.12 -32.17 11.78
N ARG A 110 -29.28 -32.18 12.44
CA ARG A 110 -30.03 -33.42 12.74
C ARG A 110 -30.62 -34.06 11.49
N THR A 111 -31.06 -33.25 10.55
CA THR A 111 -31.61 -33.71 9.27
C THR A 111 -30.51 -34.30 8.39
N ALA A 112 -29.36 -33.63 8.28
CA ALA A 112 -28.21 -34.12 7.53
C ALA A 112 -27.69 -35.46 8.07
N ALA A 113 -27.60 -35.61 9.39
CA ALA A 113 -27.21 -36.87 10.03
C ALA A 113 -28.20 -38.01 9.72
N ARG A 114 -29.52 -37.74 9.72
CA ARG A 114 -30.56 -38.74 9.40
C ARG A 114 -30.58 -39.13 7.92
N LEU A 115 -30.31 -38.17 7.04
CA LEU A 115 -30.21 -38.40 5.59
C LEU A 115 -28.83 -38.93 5.17
N GLN A 116 -27.90 -39.08 6.11
CA GLN A 116 -26.51 -39.51 5.87
C GLN A 116 -25.82 -38.69 4.75
N THR A 117 -25.98 -37.36 4.81
CA THR A 117 -25.44 -36.43 3.80
C THR A 117 -24.59 -35.32 4.43
N GLY A 118 -23.80 -34.63 3.60
CA GLY A 118 -22.97 -33.51 4.01
C GLY A 118 -23.75 -32.21 4.26
N LEU A 119 -23.32 -31.42 5.24
CA LEU A 119 -23.86 -30.10 5.57
C LEU A 119 -22.75 -29.05 5.66
N SER A 120 -22.81 -28.02 4.81
CA SER A 120 -21.97 -26.84 4.95
C SER A 120 -22.68 -25.74 5.72
N ALA A 121 -22.15 -25.40 6.90
CA ALA A 121 -22.75 -24.40 7.77
C ALA A 121 -22.23 -22.99 7.46
N HIS A 122 -23.08 -21.97 7.64
CA HIS A 122 -22.73 -20.55 7.51
C HIS A 122 -22.08 -20.18 6.17
N CYS A 123 -22.67 -20.68 5.08
CA CYS A 123 -22.21 -20.38 3.72
C CYS A 123 -22.34 -18.88 3.44
N ALA A 124 -21.26 -18.31 2.91
CA ALA A 124 -21.21 -16.92 2.44
C ALA A 124 -21.67 -16.78 0.98
N ASP A 125 -21.59 -17.87 0.20
CA ASP A 125 -22.14 -17.93 -1.15
C ASP A 125 -22.51 -19.38 -1.51
N LEU A 126 -23.39 -19.52 -2.49
CA LEU A 126 -23.86 -20.79 -3.05
C LEU A 126 -23.82 -20.69 -4.57
N LYS A 127 -23.23 -21.69 -5.24
CA LYS A 127 -23.20 -21.80 -6.70
C LYS A 127 -23.55 -23.22 -7.13
N LEU A 128 -23.99 -23.39 -8.36
CA LEU A 128 -24.16 -24.70 -8.97
C LEU A 128 -23.08 -24.93 -10.04
N ASP A 129 -22.52 -26.13 -10.05
CA ASP A 129 -21.73 -26.67 -11.14
C ASP A 129 -22.35 -28.01 -11.55
N GLY A 130 -23.02 -28.02 -12.71
CA GLY A 130 -23.95 -29.07 -13.08
C GLY A 130 -25.02 -29.28 -12.00
N ARG A 131 -25.04 -30.46 -11.37
CA ARG A 131 -25.96 -30.82 -10.27
C ARG A 131 -25.31 -30.77 -8.88
N ASN A 132 -24.08 -30.27 -8.78
CA ASN A 132 -23.35 -30.15 -7.54
C ASN A 132 -23.46 -28.72 -6.99
N LEU A 133 -23.80 -28.61 -5.71
CA LEU A 133 -23.87 -27.37 -4.97
C LEU A 133 -22.48 -27.05 -4.44
N ILE A 134 -21.87 -26.00 -4.97
CA ILE A 134 -20.64 -25.41 -4.47
C ILE A 134 -21.00 -24.50 -3.30
N GLN A 135 -20.55 -24.88 -2.11
CA GLN A 135 -20.88 -24.25 -0.84
C GLN A 135 -19.65 -23.50 -0.33
N THR A 136 -19.69 -22.18 -0.43
CA THR A 136 -18.55 -21.33 -0.09
C THR A 136 -18.59 -20.99 1.40
N VAL A 137 -17.66 -21.54 2.18
CA VAL A 137 -17.61 -21.38 3.65
C VAL A 137 -16.30 -20.68 4.07
N PRO A 138 -16.36 -19.67 4.96
CA PRO A 138 -15.15 -19.07 5.53
C PRO A 138 -14.51 -19.98 6.59
N GLY A 139 -13.25 -20.37 6.38
CA GLY A 139 -12.42 -21.14 7.31
C GLY A 139 -11.32 -20.31 7.99
N PHE A 140 -10.69 -20.86 9.04
CA PHE A 140 -9.56 -20.26 9.77
C PHE A 140 -9.78 -18.78 10.17
N GLY A 141 -10.90 -18.47 10.83
CA GLY A 141 -11.21 -17.09 11.25
C GLY A 141 -11.56 -16.12 10.11
N GLY A 142 -11.82 -16.65 8.91
CA GLY A 142 -12.11 -15.88 7.69
C GLY A 142 -10.91 -15.64 6.77
N ASN A 143 -9.76 -16.25 7.06
CA ASN A 143 -8.54 -16.11 6.26
C ASN A 143 -8.50 -17.00 5.01
N VAL A 144 -9.36 -18.03 4.95
CA VAL A 144 -9.43 -18.97 3.82
C VAL A 144 -10.88 -19.16 3.44
N MET A 145 -11.17 -19.11 2.13
CA MET A 145 -12.47 -19.52 1.59
C MET A 145 -12.36 -20.97 1.11
N ALA A 146 -13.20 -21.85 1.65
CA ALA A 146 -13.29 -23.22 1.20
C ALA A 146 -14.56 -23.39 0.36
N ASN A 147 -14.39 -23.93 -0.84
CA ASN A 147 -15.50 -24.41 -1.65
C ASN A 147 -15.71 -25.88 -1.30
N ILE A 148 -16.81 -26.16 -0.61
CA ILE A 148 -17.19 -27.52 -0.22
C ILE A 148 -18.21 -28.03 -1.23
N VAL A 149 -18.02 -29.27 -1.66
CA VAL A 149 -18.93 -29.97 -2.57
C VAL A 149 -19.22 -31.34 -1.95
N CYS A 150 -20.47 -31.78 -2.02
CA CYS A 150 -20.88 -33.13 -1.59
C CYS A 150 -21.35 -33.92 -2.83
N PRO A 151 -20.42 -34.50 -3.61
CA PRO A 151 -20.75 -35.09 -4.90
C PRO A 151 -21.58 -36.38 -4.75
N ASP A 152 -21.32 -37.17 -3.71
CA ASP A 152 -21.78 -38.56 -3.62
C ASP A 152 -23.12 -38.76 -2.90
N ALA A 153 -23.58 -37.79 -2.10
CA ALA A 153 -24.81 -37.88 -1.31
C ALA A 153 -25.84 -36.83 -1.71
N ARG A 154 -27.14 -37.14 -1.51
CA ARG A 154 -28.27 -36.25 -1.77
C ARG A 154 -29.29 -36.31 -0.65
N PRO A 155 -29.92 -35.18 -0.26
CA PRO A 155 -29.69 -33.84 -0.78
C PRO A 155 -28.35 -33.23 -0.33
N GLN A 156 -27.78 -32.33 -1.12
CA GLN A 156 -26.67 -31.49 -0.67
C GLN A 156 -27.20 -30.38 0.24
N MET A 157 -26.69 -30.27 1.46
CA MET A 157 -27.28 -29.38 2.46
C MET A 157 -26.37 -28.20 2.80
N ALA A 158 -26.95 -27.00 2.89
CA ALA A 158 -26.23 -25.80 3.32
C ALA A 158 -27.10 -24.92 4.23
N THR A 159 -26.44 -24.20 5.16
CA THR A 159 -27.08 -23.11 5.89
C THR A 159 -26.48 -21.75 5.54
N ALA A 160 -27.30 -20.71 5.51
CA ALA A 160 -26.86 -19.32 5.37
C ALA A 160 -27.57 -18.39 6.37
N ALA A 161 -26.85 -17.40 6.89
CA ALA A 161 -27.41 -16.44 7.83
C ALA A 161 -28.30 -15.41 7.11
N ALA A 162 -29.26 -14.83 7.85
CA ALA A 162 -30.00 -13.67 7.36
C ALA A 162 -29.01 -12.54 7.01
N GLY A 163 -29.31 -11.78 5.97
CA GLY A 163 -28.52 -10.69 5.41
C GLY A 163 -27.46 -11.11 4.39
N VAL A 164 -27.13 -12.40 4.27
CA VAL A 164 -26.14 -12.89 3.29
C VAL A 164 -26.66 -12.80 1.86
N PHE A 165 -27.95 -13.08 1.66
CA PHE A 165 -28.60 -12.99 0.34
C PHE A 165 -29.70 -11.93 0.37
N SER A 166 -30.40 -11.80 -0.75
CA SER A 166 -31.53 -10.87 -0.91
C SER A 166 -32.78 -11.66 -1.30
N PRO A 167 -33.96 -11.31 -0.77
CA PRO A 167 -35.19 -11.93 -1.20
C PRO A 167 -35.49 -11.53 -2.66
N ALA A 168 -36.08 -12.45 -3.42
CA ALA A 168 -36.53 -12.18 -4.79
C ALA A 168 -38.04 -12.46 -4.90
N PRO A 169 -38.91 -11.46 -4.58
CA PRO A 169 -40.34 -11.62 -4.72
C PRO A 169 -40.74 -11.93 -6.17
N GLY A 170 -41.73 -12.77 -6.34
CA GLY A 170 -42.31 -13.13 -7.64
C GLY A 170 -43.00 -14.48 -7.56
N ARG A 171 -44.28 -14.52 -7.93
CA ARG A 171 -45.07 -15.75 -7.96
C ARG A 171 -44.86 -16.47 -9.29
N VAL A 172 -44.70 -17.79 -9.24
CA VAL A 172 -44.66 -18.63 -10.43
C VAL A 172 -46.10 -19.02 -10.82
N PRO A 173 -46.50 -18.90 -12.11
CA PRO A 173 -47.80 -19.39 -12.57
C PRO A 173 -48.01 -20.87 -12.23
N GLY A 174 -49.18 -21.22 -11.70
CA GLY A 174 -49.49 -22.60 -11.28
C GLY A 174 -48.86 -23.05 -9.95
N ALA A 175 -48.20 -22.16 -9.20
CA ALA A 175 -47.66 -22.50 -7.88
C ALA A 175 -48.76 -22.94 -6.90
N ARG A 176 -48.53 -24.06 -6.20
CA ARG A 176 -49.51 -24.71 -5.33
C ARG A 176 -48.95 -25.05 -3.94
N ILE A 177 -49.86 -25.15 -2.97
CA ILE A 177 -49.56 -25.67 -1.63
C ILE A 177 -49.96 -27.14 -1.60
N VAL A 178 -49.10 -27.99 -1.05
CA VAL A 178 -49.37 -29.43 -0.89
C VAL A 178 -49.23 -29.79 0.58
N SER A 179 -50.35 -30.18 1.19
CA SER A 179 -50.34 -30.71 2.56
C SER A 179 -49.84 -32.15 2.54
N GLU A 180 -48.82 -32.44 3.34
CA GLU A 180 -48.17 -33.73 3.47
C GLU A 180 -48.30 -34.24 4.91
N SER A 181 -48.48 -35.54 5.07
CA SER A 181 -48.44 -36.21 6.37
C SER A 181 -47.23 -37.14 6.41
N VAL A 182 -46.49 -37.07 7.51
CA VAL A 182 -45.27 -37.87 7.75
C VAL A 182 -45.39 -38.62 9.07
N ARG A 183 -44.93 -39.87 9.11
CA ARG A 183 -45.02 -40.75 10.28
C ARG A 183 -43.74 -40.66 11.11
N VAL A 184 -43.71 -39.70 12.04
CA VAL A 184 -42.62 -39.62 13.02
C VAL A 184 -42.73 -40.74 14.06
N ALA A 185 -41.75 -41.64 14.08
CA ALA A 185 -41.69 -42.76 15.02
C ALA A 185 -41.77 -42.31 16.49
N ARG A 186 -42.47 -43.09 17.33
CA ARG A 186 -42.61 -42.83 18.78
C ARG A 186 -41.29 -42.83 19.54
N SER A 187 -40.27 -43.50 19.01
CA SER A 187 -38.91 -43.55 19.58
C SER A 187 -38.14 -42.23 19.47
N VAL A 188 -38.62 -41.25 18.68
CA VAL A 188 -38.00 -39.93 18.61
C VAL A 188 -38.27 -39.15 19.91
N PRO A 189 -37.24 -38.67 20.63
CA PRO A 189 -37.44 -37.92 21.88
C PRO A 189 -38.29 -36.67 21.67
N ARG A 190 -39.31 -36.49 22.52
CA ARG A 190 -40.23 -35.35 22.50
C ARG A 190 -39.94 -34.46 23.69
N ILE A 191 -39.46 -33.24 23.43
CA ILE A 191 -39.15 -32.25 24.46
C ILE A 191 -40.30 -31.25 24.49
N ARG A 192 -41.01 -31.14 25.61
CA ARG A 192 -42.08 -30.16 25.79
C ARG A 192 -41.52 -28.87 26.40
N THR A 193 -41.64 -27.76 25.70
CA THR A 193 -41.31 -26.43 26.26
C THR A 193 -42.28 -26.07 27.38
N VAL A 194 -41.79 -25.97 28.62
CA VAL A 194 -42.62 -25.70 29.82
C VAL A 194 -42.96 -24.22 29.97
N SER A 195 -42.02 -23.32 29.66
CA SER A 195 -42.26 -21.88 29.62
C SER A 195 -41.23 -21.20 28.72
N THR A 196 -41.60 -20.07 28.11
CA THR A 196 -40.69 -19.23 27.33
C THR A 196 -40.65 -17.85 27.97
N ARG A 197 -39.47 -17.39 28.39
CA ARG A 197 -39.27 -16.01 28.85
C ARG A 197 -38.59 -15.21 27.76
N SER A 198 -39.29 -14.20 27.24
CA SER A 198 -38.72 -13.21 26.33
C SER A 198 -38.12 -12.08 27.16
N GLU A 199 -36.79 -11.99 27.24
CA GLU A 199 -36.17 -10.75 27.72
C GLU A 199 -36.49 -9.65 26.70
N ARG A 200 -37.23 -8.60 27.12
CA ARG A 200 -37.40 -7.39 26.31
C ARG A 200 -36.07 -6.63 26.30
N GLY A 201 -35.13 -7.11 25.50
CA GLY A 201 -33.89 -6.40 25.16
C GLY A 201 -34.03 -5.78 23.77
N GLY A 202 -34.30 -4.48 23.70
CA GLY A 202 -34.30 -3.71 22.44
C GLY A 202 -32.90 -3.56 21.83
N GLY A 203 -32.32 -4.67 21.35
CA GLY A 203 -30.93 -4.69 20.88
C GLY A 203 -30.77 -5.12 19.42
N SER A 204 -31.14 -6.37 19.08
CA SER A 204 -30.82 -6.93 17.75
C SER A 204 -31.84 -6.57 16.67
N ALA A 205 -33.11 -6.38 17.04
CA ALA A 205 -34.16 -5.94 16.12
C ALA A 205 -33.96 -4.47 15.68
N ASP A 206 -33.42 -3.63 16.57
CA ASP A 206 -33.03 -2.26 16.25
C ASP A 206 -31.80 -2.24 15.35
N LEU A 207 -30.77 -3.04 15.65
CA LEU A 207 -29.54 -3.04 14.86
C LEU A 207 -29.73 -3.53 13.41
N SER A 208 -30.54 -4.57 13.19
CA SER A 208 -30.81 -5.11 11.84
C SER A 208 -31.68 -4.20 10.96
N ARG A 209 -32.50 -3.33 11.56
CA ARG A 209 -33.41 -2.41 10.86
C ARG A 209 -32.90 -0.96 10.84
N ALA A 210 -31.77 -0.68 11.47
CA ALA A 210 -31.24 0.67 11.57
C ALA A 210 -30.83 1.20 10.19
N ARG A 211 -31.31 2.42 9.85
CA ARG A 211 -30.87 3.13 8.65
C ARG A 211 -29.43 3.63 8.76
N VAL A 212 -28.96 3.87 9.99
CA VAL A 212 -27.57 4.25 10.29
C VAL A 212 -27.01 3.31 11.35
N VAL A 213 -25.82 2.79 11.15
CA VAL A 213 -25.09 1.96 12.13
C VAL A 213 -23.70 2.53 12.36
N VAL A 214 -23.35 2.77 13.62
CA VAL A 214 -21.98 3.12 14.01
C VAL A 214 -21.41 1.96 14.80
N ALA A 215 -20.40 1.30 14.26
CA ALA A 215 -19.84 0.08 14.78
C ALA A 215 -18.40 0.26 15.27
N GLY A 216 -18.07 -0.36 16.42
CA GLY A 216 -16.72 -0.31 17.00
C GLY A 216 -15.96 -1.63 16.94
N GLY A 217 -14.65 -1.54 16.72
CA GLY A 217 -13.70 -2.66 16.73
C GLY A 217 -12.77 -2.66 17.94
N LEU A 218 -11.89 -3.68 18.04
CA LEU A 218 -10.83 -3.68 19.07
C LEU A 218 -9.94 -2.43 18.98
N GLY A 219 -9.76 -1.88 17.77
CA GLY A 219 -8.99 -0.65 17.54
C GLY A 219 -9.57 0.61 18.18
N VAL A 220 -10.78 0.55 18.76
CA VAL A 220 -11.31 1.60 19.66
C VAL A 220 -10.46 1.72 20.94
N GLY A 221 -9.84 0.63 21.37
CA GLY A 221 -8.78 0.60 22.37
C GLY A 221 -9.21 0.65 23.83
N SER A 222 -10.37 1.24 24.18
CA SER A 222 -10.83 1.31 25.57
C SER A 222 -12.34 1.52 25.73
N ARG A 223 -12.87 1.20 26.92
CA ARG A 223 -14.25 1.51 27.33
C ARG A 223 -14.56 3.01 27.30
N LYS A 224 -13.56 3.85 27.59
CA LYS A 224 -13.68 5.32 27.52
C LYS A 224 -13.92 5.79 26.08
N ASN A 225 -13.16 5.25 25.12
CA ASN A 225 -13.35 5.58 23.70
C ASN A 225 -14.59 4.93 23.10
N TRP A 226 -15.07 3.82 23.66
CA TRP A 226 -16.34 3.21 23.27
C TRP A 226 -17.53 4.17 23.44
N ALA A 227 -17.51 5.02 24.46
CA ALA A 227 -18.54 6.04 24.64
C ALA A 227 -18.64 7.03 23.46
N LEU A 228 -17.56 7.22 22.69
CA LEU A 228 -17.58 8.04 21.47
C LEU A 228 -18.35 7.34 20.35
N VAL A 229 -18.24 6.02 20.22
CA VAL A 229 -19.02 5.21 19.26
C VAL A 229 -20.51 5.35 19.57
N GLU A 230 -20.89 5.24 20.85
CA GLU A 230 -22.28 5.39 21.31
C GLU A 230 -22.80 6.82 21.11
N THR A 231 -21.98 7.82 21.42
CA THR A 231 -22.33 9.24 21.26
C THR A 231 -22.52 9.60 19.79
N LEU A 232 -21.67 9.08 18.91
CA LEU A 232 -21.78 9.30 17.47
C LEU A 232 -23.02 8.60 16.89
N ALA A 233 -23.30 7.36 17.29
CA ALA A 233 -24.52 6.66 16.91
C ALA A 233 -25.77 7.48 17.27
N LYS A 234 -25.81 7.97 18.52
CA LYS A 234 -26.92 8.83 18.99
C LYS A 234 -27.03 10.13 18.20
N ALA A 235 -25.91 10.79 17.90
CA ALA A 235 -25.91 12.04 17.13
C ALA A 235 -26.40 11.87 15.68
N LEU A 236 -26.20 10.68 15.10
CA LEU A 236 -26.66 10.33 13.76
C LEU A 236 -28.05 9.66 13.73
N GLY A 237 -28.71 9.50 14.88
CA GLY A 237 -29.98 8.77 14.99
C GLY A 237 -29.86 7.28 14.63
N GLY A 238 -28.67 6.69 14.78
CA GLY A 238 -28.33 5.32 14.39
C GLY A 238 -28.18 4.34 15.56
N ALA A 239 -28.06 3.06 15.23
CA ALA A 239 -27.81 1.99 16.19
C ALA A 239 -26.30 1.75 16.38
N VAL A 240 -25.94 1.21 17.56
CA VAL A 240 -24.56 0.87 17.90
C VAL A 240 -24.26 -0.58 17.55
N GLY A 241 -23.24 -0.80 16.73
CA GLY A 241 -22.71 -2.11 16.36
C GLY A 241 -21.35 -2.42 16.99
N ALA A 242 -20.95 -3.68 16.99
CA ALA A 242 -19.66 -4.10 17.49
C ALA A 242 -19.09 -5.28 16.70
N THR A 243 -17.77 -5.36 16.61
CA THR A 243 -17.10 -6.65 16.35
C THR A 243 -17.10 -7.50 17.63
N ARG A 244 -16.66 -8.77 17.53
CA ARG A 244 -16.61 -9.68 18.67
C ARG A 244 -15.70 -9.20 19.83
N PRO A 245 -14.48 -8.66 19.61
CA PRO A 245 -13.61 -8.31 20.74
C PRO A 245 -14.20 -7.27 21.72
N PRO A 246 -14.86 -6.17 21.29
CA PRO A 246 -15.58 -5.28 22.20
C PRO A 246 -16.73 -5.95 22.98
N VAL A 247 -17.37 -6.99 22.44
CA VAL A 247 -18.39 -7.77 23.14
C VAL A 247 -17.75 -8.64 24.22
N ASP A 248 -16.68 -9.35 23.87
CA ASP A 248 -15.94 -10.21 24.79
C ASP A 248 -15.31 -9.40 25.94
N GLN A 249 -14.91 -8.15 25.67
CA GLN A 249 -14.39 -7.19 26.67
C GLN A 249 -15.49 -6.48 27.49
N GLY A 250 -16.77 -6.80 27.26
CA GLY A 250 -17.91 -6.19 27.95
C GLY A 250 -18.19 -4.73 27.60
N TRP A 251 -17.61 -4.20 26.51
CA TRP A 251 -17.91 -2.84 26.02
C TRP A 251 -19.22 -2.82 25.22
N ALA A 252 -19.53 -3.90 24.52
CA ALA A 252 -20.76 -4.05 23.77
C ALA A 252 -21.59 -5.23 24.27
N LYS A 253 -22.89 -5.20 24.04
CA LYS A 253 -23.79 -6.32 24.35
C LYS A 253 -23.72 -7.37 23.23
N PRO A 254 -23.93 -8.67 23.51
CA PRO A 254 -23.96 -9.71 22.48
C PRO A 254 -24.94 -9.43 21.33
N ALA A 255 -26.07 -8.77 21.62
CA ALA A 255 -27.05 -8.37 20.61
C ALA A 255 -26.56 -7.30 19.62
N GLN A 256 -25.43 -6.64 19.90
CA GLN A 256 -24.81 -5.61 19.06
C GLN A 256 -23.71 -6.16 18.14
N MET A 257 -23.38 -7.45 18.26
CA MET A 257 -22.31 -8.05 17.47
C MET A 257 -22.72 -8.16 16.00
N ILE A 258 -21.90 -7.66 15.08
CA ILE A 258 -22.12 -7.72 13.62
C ILE A 258 -21.12 -8.69 12.99
N GLY A 259 -21.60 -9.53 12.07
CA GLY A 259 -20.77 -10.48 11.32
C GLY A 259 -21.39 -11.88 11.17
N ALA A 260 -20.59 -12.84 10.71
CA ALA A 260 -20.99 -14.23 10.43
C ALA A 260 -21.66 -14.96 11.61
N SER A 261 -21.23 -14.63 12.84
CA SER A 261 -21.81 -15.16 14.09
C SER A 261 -22.74 -14.18 14.79
N GLY A 262 -22.97 -13.00 14.20
CA GLY A 262 -23.73 -11.89 14.76
C GLY A 262 -24.90 -11.48 13.86
N VAL A 263 -25.34 -10.25 14.00
CA VAL A 263 -26.40 -9.64 13.20
C VAL A 263 -25.80 -9.15 11.88
N ALA A 264 -26.38 -9.55 10.75
CA ALA A 264 -26.11 -8.87 9.49
C ALA A 264 -26.98 -7.61 9.38
N VAL A 265 -26.38 -6.52 8.93
CA VAL A 265 -26.98 -5.19 8.82
C VAL A 265 -26.90 -4.69 7.39
N LYS A 266 -27.92 -3.94 6.97
CA LYS A 266 -27.98 -3.29 5.64
C LYS A 266 -28.37 -1.80 5.79
N PRO A 267 -27.63 -1.00 6.58
CA PRO A 267 -27.94 0.42 6.76
C PRO A 267 -27.66 1.21 5.48
N GLU A 268 -28.29 2.38 5.34
CA GLU A 268 -27.93 3.37 4.34
C GLU A 268 -26.54 3.96 4.61
N LEU A 269 -26.20 4.14 5.90
CA LEU A 269 -24.88 4.60 6.34
C LEU A 269 -24.31 3.68 7.44
N TYR A 270 -23.15 3.11 7.17
CA TYR A 270 -22.36 2.34 8.13
C TYR A 270 -21.07 3.09 8.46
N VAL A 271 -20.75 3.28 9.74
CA VAL A 271 -19.49 3.89 10.21
C VAL A 271 -18.73 2.89 11.06
N GLY A 272 -17.64 2.33 10.54
CA GLY A 272 -16.78 1.37 11.23
C GLY A 272 -15.56 2.03 11.88
N ALA A 273 -15.50 2.08 13.21
CA ALA A 273 -14.44 2.71 13.98
C ALA A 273 -13.51 1.67 14.62
N GLY A 274 -12.23 1.67 14.24
CA GLY A 274 -11.21 0.77 14.78
C GLY A 274 -11.42 -0.70 14.40
N ILE A 275 -12.09 -0.96 13.29
CA ILE A 275 -12.42 -2.30 12.79
C ILE A 275 -11.36 -2.73 11.78
N SER A 276 -10.82 -3.94 11.92
CA SER A 276 -9.78 -4.47 11.03
C SER A 276 -10.29 -4.83 9.64
N GLY A 277 -11.58 -5.15 9.51
CA GLY A 277 -12.24 -5.55 8.25
C GLY A 277 -12.02 -7.00 7.86
N MET A 278 -11.78 -7.84 8.86
CA MET A 278 -11.79 -9.29 8.66
C MET A 278 -13.14 -9.77 8.12
N MET A 279 -13.10 -10.77 7.24
CA MET A 279 -14.28 -11.24 6.49
C MET A 279 -15.45 -11.62 7.40
N HIS A 280 -15.17 -12.20 8.57
CA HIS A 280 -16.22 -12.55 9.54
C HIS A 280 -17.07 -11.36 9.98
N HIS A 281 -16.56 -10.13 9.92
CA HIS A 281 -17.35 -8.93 10.17
C HIS A 281 -17.93 -8.36 8.87
N THR A 282 -17.13 -8.30 7.80
CA THR A 282 -17.55 -7.63 6.57
C THR A 282 -18.69 -8.34 5.83
N VAL A 283 -18.83 -9.67 5.97
CA VAL A 283 -20.02 -10.40 5.48
C VAL A 283 -21.32 -9.91 6.13
N GLY A 284 -21.23 -9.38 7.36
CA GLY A 284 -22.37 -8.82 8.08
C GLY A 284 -22.74 -7.41 7.63
N ILE A 285 -21.92 -6.74 6.80
CA ILE A 285 -22.17 -5.37 6.34
C ILE A 285 -22.19 -5.27 4.80
N GLN A 286 -22.04 -6.39 4.08
CA GLN A 286 -21.85 -6.43 2.64
C GLN A 286 -23.02 -5.80 1.85
N GLY A 287 -24.22 -5.72 2.44
CA GLY A 287 -25.38 -5.05 1.86
C GLY A 287 -25.62 -3.63 2.37
N SER A 288 -24.64 -2.99 3.02
CA SER A 288 -24.75 -1.59 3.45
C SER A 288 -24.62 -0.63 2.26
N GLY A 289 -25.30 0.51 2.32
CA GLY A 289 -25.25 1.55 1.29
C GLY A 289 -23.90 2.25 1.22
N THR A 290 -23.65 3.21 2.12
CA THR A 290 -22.36 3.91 2.26
C THR A 290 -21.61 3.40 3.48
N ILE A 291 -20.36 2.96 3.29
CA ILE A 291 -19.47 2.46 4.33
C ILE A 291 -18.34 3.47 4.55
N VAL A 292 -18.30 4.06 5.75
CA VAL A 292 -17.21 4.91 6.23
C VAL A 292 -16.38 4.12 7.22
N ALA A 293 -15.07 4.00 7.01
CA ALA A 293 -14.16 3.32 7.92
C ALA A 293 -13.16 4.30 8.52
N VAL A 294 -12.94 4.19 9.84
CA VAL A 294 -11.93 4.94 10.58
C VAL A 294 -10.97 3.94 11.21
N ASN A 295 -9.69 3.96 10.83
CA ASN A 295 -8.69 3.09 11.43
C ASN A 295 -7.32 3.75 11.43
N LYS A 296 -6.54 3.57 12.50
CA LYS A 296 -5.17 4.09 12.59
C LYS A 296 -4.19 3.36 11.67
N ASP A 297 -4.49 2.11 11.33
CA ASP A 297 -3.68 1.30 10.42
C ASP A 297 -4.12 1.53 8.97
N PRO A 298 -3.31 2.19 8.11
CA PRO A 298 -3.65 2.43 6.71
C PRO A 298 -3.78 1.16 5.87
N GLN A 299 -3.31 0.00 6.36
CA GLN A 299 -3.41 -1.30 5.69
C GLN A 299 -4.61 -2.13 6.19
N ALA A 300 -5.44 -1.58 7.08
CA ALA A 300 -6.61 -2.30 7.60
C ALA A 300 -7.52 -2.76 6.45
N LEU A 301 -7.89 -4.04 6.44
CA LEU A 301 -8.71 -4.66 5.40
C LEU A 301 -10.08 -3.99 5.25
N ILE A 302 -10.58 -3.31 6.29
CA ILE A 302 -11.88 -2.63 6.26
C ILE A 302 -11.93 -1.56 5.15
N PHE A 303 -10.78 -0.97 4.80
CA PHE A 303 -10.70 0.02 3.73
C PHE A 303 -10.99 -0.57 2.35
N LYS A 304 -10.85 -1.89 2.17
CA LYS A 304 -11.27 -2.58 0.93
C LYS A 304 -12.79 -2.67 0.79
N SER A 305 -13.51 -2.53 1.89
CA SER A 305 -14.97 -2.61 1.94
C SER A 305 -15.62 -1.24 2.18
N ALA A 306 -14.82 -0.18 2.34
CA ALA A 306 -15.30 1.15 2.65
C ALA A 306 -15.31 2.04 1.41
N ASP A 307 -16.37 2.82 1.25
CA ASP A 307 -16.46 3.89 0.25
C ASP A 307 -15.60 5.09 0.67
N TYR A 308 -15.52 5.33 1.98
CA TYR A 308 -14.72 6.41 2.57
C TYR A 308 -13.83 5.87 3.69
N GLY A 309 -12.51 5.95 3.50
CA GLY A 309 -11.54 5.57 4.51
C GLY A 309 -10.87 6.78 5.17
N VAL A 310 -10.89 6.85 6.49
CA VAL A 310 -10.16 7.82 7.30
C VAL A 310 -9.06 7.09 8.05
N VAL A 311 -7.81 7.38 7.69
CA VAL A 311 -6.64 6.89 8.43
C VAL A 311 -6.35 7.84 9.58
N GLY A 312 -6.59 7.40 10.82
CA GLY A 312 -6.42 8.26 11.99
C GLY A 312 -6.83 7.59 13.30
N ASP A 313 -6.51 8.23 14.41
CA ASP A 313 -6.94 7.75 15.72
C ASP A 313 -8.47 7.83 15.85
N VAL A 314 -9.07 6.75 16.33
CA VAL A 314 -10.53 6.64 16.47
C VAL A 314 -11.06 7.69 17.45
N GLY A 315 -10.35 7.94 18.55
CA GLY A 315 -10.76 8.92 19.56
C GLY A 315 -10.78 10.33 18.98
N GLU A 316 -9.73 10.73 18.27
CA GLU A 316 -9.62 12.05 17.63
C GLU A 316 -10.68 12.25 16.54
N VAL A 317 -10.81 11.29 15.63
CA VAL A 317 -11.72 11.39 14.47
C VAL A 317 -13.18 11.42 14.92
N LEU A 318 -13.59 10.52 15.81
CA LEU A 318 -14.98 10.48 16.28
C LEU A 318 -15.31 11.73 17.10
N SER A 319 -14.39 12.21 17.94
CA SER A 319 -14.60 13.45 18.71
C SER A 319 -14.78 14.67 17.80
N ALA A 320 -13.96 14.79 16.75
CA ALA A 320 -14.09 15.87 15.77
C ALA A 320 -15.42 15.80 15.00
N LEU A 321 -15.86 14.59 14.62
CA LEU A 321 -17.12 14.39 13.90
C LEU A 321 -18.34 14.68 14.78
N ILE A 322 -18.33 14.23 16.04
CA ILE A 322 -19.38 14.54 17.03
C ILE A 322 -19.44 16.04 17.30
N SER A 323 -18.30 16.71 17.47
CA SER A 323 -18.23 18.16 17.67
C SER A 323 -18.85 18.91 16.48
N ARG A 324 -18.48 18.53 15.25
CA ARG A 324 -19.03 19.07 13.99
C ARG A 324 -20.55 18.91 13.87
N LEU A 325 -21.08 17.74 14.22
CA LEU A 325 -22.52 17.45 14.19
C LEU A 325 -23.31 18.27 15.21
N LYS A 326 -22.69 18.62 16.35
CA LYS A 326 -23.35 19.39 17.43
C LYS A 326 -23.33 20.90 17.23
N THR A 327 -22.29 21.47 16.62
CA THR A 327 -22.10 22.93 16.57
C THR A 327 -22.55 23.58 15.27
N GLY A 328 -22.84 22.80 14.21
CA GLY A 328 -23.35 23.31 12.93
C GLY A 328 -22.44 24.32 12.19
N LYS A 329 -21.29 24.68 12.76
CA LYS A 329 -20.32 25.63 12.22
C LYS A 329 -18.93 25.00 12.26
N GLY A 330 -18.27 25.04 11.11
CA GLY A 330 -17.02 24.34 10.85
C GLY A 330 -15.88 24.79 11.76
N ALA A 331 -15.32 23.83 12.50
CA ALA A 331 -13.88 23.73 12.64
C ALA A 331 -13.45 22.50 11.85
N ALA A 332 -12.85 22.70 10.67
CA ALA A 332 -11.95 21.66 10.16
C ALA A 332 -10.85 21.49 11.21
N PRO A 333 -10.26 20.29 11.40
CA PRO A 333 -8.87 20.29 11.84
C PRO A 333 -8.19 21.29 10.92
N LYS A 334 -7.58 22.34 11.48
CA LYS A 334 -7.03 23.47 10.71
C LYS A 334 -6.21 22.91 9.54
N ALA A 335 -6.82 22.82 8.36
CA ALA A 335 -6.10 22.88 7.12
C ALA A 335 -5.58 24.31 7.13
N LYS A 336 -4.38 24.52 7.67
CA LYS A 336 -3.68 25.80 7.56
C LYS A 336 -3.58 26.11 6.06
N PRO A 337 -4.24 27.16 5.53
CA PRO A 337 -3.86 27.66 4.23
C PRO A 337 -2.89 28.82 4.49
N ALA A 338 -1.59 28.53 4.36
CA ALA A 338 -0.56 29.45 3.84
C ALA A 338 0.82 28.76 3.88
N GLY A 339 1.41 28.60 2.70
CA GLY A 339 2.56 27.73 2.40
C GLY A 339 2.15 26.63 1.41
N CYS A 340 1.43 27.01 0.35
CA CYS A 340 0.92 26.06 -0.63
C CYS A 340 2.11 25.53 -1.43
N ALA A 341 2.36 24.22 -1.39
CA ALA A 341 3.34 23.59 -2.27
C ALA A 341 3.14 24.10 -3.70
N LYS A 342 4.23 24.51 -4.34
CA LYS A 342 4.21 25.16 -5.66
C LYS A 342 3.47 24.24 -6.66
N PRO A 343 2.53 24.74 -7.48
CA PRO A 343 1.94 23.92 -8.55
C PRO A 343 3.01 23.40 -9.52
N SER A 344 2.79 22.23 -10.13
CA SER A 344 3.72 21.67 -11.13
C SER A 344 4.05 22.65 -12.25
N GLU A 345 3.07 23.43 -12.71
CA GLU A 345 3.26 24.42 -13.76
C GLU A 345 4.16 25.59 -13.35
N ALA A 346 4.01 26.08 -12.11
CA ALA A 346 4.91 27.09 -11.56
C ALA A 346 6.34 26.54 -11.38
N TYR A 347 6.49 25.23 -11.14
CA TYR A 347 7.81 24.58 -11.16
C TYR A 347 8.42 24.57 -12.56
N ARG A 348 7.67 24.16 -13.59
CA ARG A 348 8.15 24.19 -14.99
C ARG A 348 8.53 25.60 -15.42
N GLU A 349 7.69 26.57 -15.11
CA GLU A 349 7.95 27.99 -15.39
C GLU A 349 9.23 28.48 -14.69
N SER A 350 9.49 28.03 -13.46
CA SER A 350 10.74 28.38 -12.76
C SER A 350 11.99 27.82 -13.44
N LEU A 351 11.89 26.72 -14.21
CA LEU A 351 12.99 26.18 -15.00
C LEU A 351 13.13 26.89 -16.35
N ARG A 352 12.01 27.25 -17.00
CA ARG A 352 11.99 28.01 -18.27
C ARG A 352 12.65 29.39 -18.16
N ARG A 353 12.54 30.03 -17.00
CA ARG A 353 13.17 31.35 -16.74
C ARG A 353 14.69 31.29 -16.59
N MET A 354 15.25 30.11 -16.39
CA MET A 354 16.69 29.97 -16.17
C MET A 354 17.43 30.10 -17.49
N ARG A 355 18.62 30.71 -17.46
CA ARG A 355 19.49 30.79 -18.63
C ARG A 355 19.85 29.36 -19.12
N PRO A 356 19.78 29.10 -20.43
CA PRO A 356 20.26 27.84 -21.00
C PRO A 356 21.76 27.65 -20.73
N ASN A 357 22.10 26.52 -20.13
CA ASN A 357 23.49 26.13 -19.88
C ASN A 357 23.70 24.61 -19.84
N LEU A 358 22.71 23.86 -20.33
CA LEU A 358 22.70 22.40 -20.30
C LEU A 358 22.86 21.85 -21.71
N TYR A 359 23.77 20.89 -21.89
CA TYR A 359 24.12 20.33 -23.18
C TYR A 359 23.93 18.81 -23.19
N LYS A 360 23.51 18.27 -24.34
CA LYS A 360 23.55 16.83 -24.62
C LYS A 360 23.82 16.60 -26.09
N PHE A 361 24.64 15.59 -26.42
CA PHE A 361 25.06 15.29 -27.80
C PHE A 361 25.66 16.50 -28.54
N GLY A 362 26.43 17.33 -27.83
CA GLY A 362 27.03 18.55 -28.38
C GLY A 362 26.03 19.68 -28.66
N LYS A 363 24.75 19.53 -28.31
CA LYS A 363 23.70 20.53 -28.54
C LYS A 363 23.30 21.18 -27.22
N LEU A 364 23.11 22.50 -27.25
CA LEU A 364 22.52 23.26 -26.16
C LEU A 364 21.02 22.95 -26.07
N ILE A 365 20.56 22.56 -24.88
CA ILE A 365 19.15 22.43 -24.57
C ILE A 365 18.66 23.80 -24.10
N THR A 366 17.86 24.46 -24.94
CA THR A 366 17.33 25.80 -24.70
C THR A 366 16.18 25.81 -23.71
N ASP A 367 15.35 24.76 -23.70
CA ASP A 367 14.27 24.57 -22.72
C ASP A 367 14.22 23.13 -22.24
N VAL A 368 14.63 22.93 -20.98
CA VAL A 368 14.67 21.61 -20.33
C VAL A 368 13.28 21.00 -20.13
N THR A 369 12.22 21.81 -20.18
CA THR A 369 10.84 21.36 -19.93
C THR A 369 10.19 20.74 -21.17
N THR A 370 10.68 21.06 -22.36
CA THR A 370 10.12 20.60 -23.64
C THR A 370 11.06 19.70 -24.44
N ASP A 371 12.38 19.81 -24.23
CA ASP A 371 13.36 18.97 -24.93
C ASP A 371 13.12 17.46 -24.65
N PRO A 372 13.05 16.60 -25.68
CA PRO A 372 12.76 15.17 -25.51
C PRO A 372 13.67 14.45 -24.52
N LEU A 373 14.94 14.88 -24.38
CA LEU A 373 15.99 14.24 -23.58
C LEU A 373 15.92 14.61 -22.09
N THR A 374 15.11 15.60 -21.72
CA THR A 374 14.96 16.08 -20.35
C THR A 374 13.50 16.16 -19.89
N LYS A 375 12.54 16.39 -20.81
CA LYS A 375 11.11 16.63 -20.49
C LYS A 375 10.53 15.56 -19.58
N ARG A 376 10.85 14.28 -19.80
CA ARG A 376 10.31 13.17 -19.01
C ARG A 376 10.80 13.22 -17.56
N THR A 377 12.05 13.58 -17.34
CA THR A 377 12.58 13.78 -15.98
C THR A 377 11.93 14.98 -15.32
N ILE A 378 11.68 16.07 -16.06
CA ILE A 378 10.94 17.23 -15.53
C ILE A 378 9.52 16.84 -15.15
N GLU A 379 8.79 16.11 -16.01
CA GLU A 379 7.44 15.62 -15.72
C GLU A 379 7.40 14.67 -14.51
N GLY A 380 8.42 13.84 -14.36
CA GLY A 380 8.63 13.03 -13.15
C GLY A 380 8.70 13.87 -11.88
N HIS A 381 9.48 14.95 -11.90
CA HIS A 381 9.60 15.86 -10.75
C HIS A 381 8.34 16.71 -10.54
N ALA A 382 7.70 17.14 -11.63
CA ALA A 382 6.48 17.93 -11.64
C ALA A 382 5.32 17.23 -10.91
N GLN A 383 5.17 15.91 -11.11
CA GLN A 383 4.18 15.10 -10.40
C GLN A 383 4.32 15.14 -8.87
N LEU A 384 5.53 15.33 -8.35
CA LEU A 384 5.75 15.43 -6.90
C LEU A 384 5.21 16.73 -6.31
N PHE A 385 5.19 17.80 -7.11
CA PHE A 385 4.59 19.08 -6.71
C PHE A 385 3.06 18.97 -6.63
N ASP A 386 2.45 18.29 -7.60
CA ASP A 386 1.01 18.04 -7.58
C ASP A 386 0.62 17.08 -6.43
N ALA A 387 1.43 16.04 -6.19
CA ALA A 387 1.22 15.13 -5.07
C ALA A 387 1.37 15.80 -3.70
N ALA A 388 2.21 16.83 -3.58
CA ALA A 388 2.31 17.65 -2.36
C ALA A 388 1.07 18.52 -2.10
N ARG A 389 0.22 18.73 -3.12
CA ARG A 389 -1.02 19.51 -3.05
C ARG A 389 -2.25 18.63 -2.92
N ASP A 390 -2.20 17.39 -3.41
CA ASP A 390 -3.27 16.41 -3.29
C ASP A 390 -3.47 16.00 -1.82
N PRO A 391 -4.63 16.25 -1.20
CA PRO A 391 -4.87 15.88 0.20
C PRO A 391 -4.62 14.40 0.53
N ARG A 392 -4.72 13.50 -0.45
CA ARG A 392 -4.45 12.05 -0.29
C ARG A 392 -2.97 11.74 -0.09
N HIS A 393 -2.09 12.58 -0.63
CA HIS A 393 -0.66 12.36 -0.70
C HIS A 393 0.16 13.46 0.00
N GLN A 394 -0.47 14.58 0.35
CA GLN A 394 0.19 15.77 0.88
C GLN A 394 1.05 15.47 2.11
N GLU A 395 0.54 14.70 3.08
CA GLU A 395 1.30 14.35 4.28
C GLU A 395 2.54 13.51 3.98
N LEU A 396 2.54 12.76 2.88
CA LEU A 396 3.69 11.98 2.46
C LEU A 396 4.81 12.87 1.91
N PHE A 397 4.44 13.84 1.06
CA PHE A 397 5.39 14.70 0.33
C PHE A 397 5.78 16.00 1.05
N THR A 398 5.03 16.39 2.08
CA THR A 398 5.26 17.61 2.84
C THR A 398 5.45 17.35 4.32
N THR A 399 6.05 18.31 5.03
CA THR A 399 6.13 18.32 6.49
C THR A 399 5.99 19.75 7.02
N THR A 400 5.88 19.92 8.33
CA THR A 400 5.89 21.25 8.96
C THR A 400 7.32 21.69 9.23
N SER A 401 7.72 22.82 8.65
CA SER A 401 9.04 23.40 8.91
C SER A 401 9.13 23.86 10.36
N HIS A 402 10.16 23.39 11.08
CA HIS A 402 10.45 23.85 12.42
C HIS A 402 10.93 25.31 12.49
N LEU A 403 11.32 25.90 11.34
CA LEU A 403 11.80 27.28 11.28
C LEU A 403 10.67 28.28 11.11
N THR A 404 9.60 27.90 10.40
CA THR A 404 8.53 28.82 10.00
C THR A 404 7.15 28.40 10.49
N GLY A 405 6.97 27.15 10.93
CA GLY A 405 5.66 26.57 11.25
C GLY A 405 4.73 26.39 10.03
N LYS A 406 5.23 26.68 8.82
CA LYS A 406 4.53 26.48 7.55
C LYS A 406 4.78 25.06 7.02
N ARG A 407 3.87 24.60 6.16
CA ARG A 407 4.04 23.35 5.41
C ARG A 407 5.06 23.57 4.29
N VAL A 408 6.01 22.65 4.13
CA VAL A 408 7.10 22.71 3.15
C VAL A 408 7.33 21.34 2.52
N SER A 409 7.99 21.28 1.37
CA SER A 409 8.48 20.02 0.81
C SER A 409 9.38 19.30 1.82
N ARG A 410 9.18 17.98 1.98
CA ARG A 410 10.04 17.16 2.86
C ARG A 410 11.50 17.11 2.38
N TYR A 411 11.77 17.39 1.10
CA TYR A 411 13.14 17.53 0.60
C TYR A 411 13.82 18.84 1.03
N LEU A 412 13.05 19.82 1.51
CA LEU A 412 13.53 21.12 2.00
C LEU A 412 13.32 21.27 3.51
N SER A 413 13.29 20.15 4.24
CA SER A 413 13.18 20.14 5.71
C SER A 413 14.44 19.55 6.36
N VAL A 414 14.81 20.12 7.51
CA VAL A 414 15.76 19.50 8.43
C VAL A 414 15.04 18.34 9.12
N LEU A 415 15.66 17.16 9.10
CA LEU A 415 15.21 15.94 9.77
C LEU A 415 15.50 16.12 11.26
N ARG A 416 14.48 16.09 12.13
CA ARG A 416 14.61 16.38 13.56
C ARG A 416 14.29 15.21 14.48
N SER A 417 13.74 14.13 13.92
CA SER A 417 13.46 12.90 14.65
C SER A 417 13.59 11.66 13.76
N ALA A 418 13.50 10.48 14.38
CA ALA A 418 13.43 9.22 13.67
C ALA A 418 12.24 9.17 12.69
N GLU A 419 11.08 9.70 13.11
CA GLU A 419 9.86 9.74 12.31
C GLU A 419 10.05 10.54 11.02
N ASP A 420 10.83 11.63 11.04
CA ASP A 420 11.14 12.40 9.84
C ASP A 420 11.91 11.56 8.81
N VAL A 421 12.88 10.75 9.27
CA VAL A 421 13.69 9.88 8.39
C VAL A 421 12.88 8.68 7.89
N VAL A 422 12.02 8.12 8.73
CA VAL A 422 11.05 7.08 8.33
C VAL A 422 10.09 7.63 7.27
N ALA A 423 9.54 8.82 7.49
CA ALA A 423 8.65 9.49 6.54
C ALA A 423 9.36 9.84 5.23
N LEU A 424 10.62 10.27 5.28
CA LEU A 424 11.46 10.47 4.09
C LEU A 424 11.63 9.14 3.31
N SER A 425 11.89 8.04 3.99
CA SER A 425 12.05 6.72 3.36
C SER A 425 10.76 6.24 2.69
N ARG A 426 9.60 6.40 3.37
CA ARG A 426 8.27 6.11 2.80
C ARG A 426 7.95 7.00 1.60
N MET A 427 8.23 8.30 1.70
CA MET A 427 8.04 9.24 0.60
C MET A 427 8.88 8.83 -0.61
N LYS A 428 10.13 8.41 -0.42
CA LYS A 428 11.00 7.98 -1.52
C LYS A 428 10.52 6.71 -2.22
N ARG A 429 9.96 5.74 -1.48
CA ARG A 429 9.32 4.54 -2.06
C ARG A 429 8.14 4.93 -2.93
N ALA A 430 7.23 5.73 -2.37
CA ALA A 430 6.06 6.21 -3.09
C ALA A 430 6.44 7.07 -4.31
N ALA A 431 7.42 7.98 -4.17
CA ALA A 431 7.85 8.85 -5.26
C ALA A 431 8.22 8.06 -6.52
N PHE A 432 8.93 6.93 -6.38
CA PHE A 432 9.23 6.08 -7.53
C PHE A 432 7.96 5.40 -8.08
N ASN A 433 7.09 4.87 -7.21
CA ASN A 433 5.82 4.23 -7.61
C ASN A 433 4.91 5.19 -8.39
N PHE A 434 4.92 6.48 -8.05
CA PHE A 434 4.15 7.51 -8.74
C PHE A 434 4.75 7.91 -10.08
N THR A 435 6.08 8.01 -10.17
CA THR A 435 6.73 8.80 -11.23
C THR A 435 7.63 8.00 -12.15
N GLY A 436 8.06 6.79 -11.75
CA GLY A 436 9.15 6.07 -12.41
C GLY A 436 10.44 6.90 -12.51
N THR A 437 10.64 7.92 -11.67
CA THR A 437 11.72 8.89 -11.79
C THR A 437 12.69 8.79 -10.62
N CYS A 438 13.99 8.87 -10.93
CA CYS A 438 14.98 9.12 -9.90
C CYS A 438 14.84 10.57 -9.41
N THR A 439 14.48 10.77 -8.14
CA THR A 439 14.29 12.10 -7.54
C THR A 439 15.61 12.77 -7.13
N GLY A 440 16.73 12.43 -7.81
CA GLY A 440 18.07 12.97 -7.53
C GLY A 440 18.12 14.50 -7.49
N GLY A 441 17.30 15.16 -8.32
CA GLY A 441 17.13 16.61 -8.36
C GLY A 441 16.47 17.23 -7.11
N ARG A 442 16.07 16.42 -6.12
CA ARG A 442 15.58 16.89 -4.81
C ARG A 442 16.21 16.14 -3.63
N CYS A 443 16.34 14.80 -3.73
CA CYS A 443 16.76 13.98 -2.60
C CYS A 443 18.22 14.19 -2.19
N VAL A 444 19.11 14.44 -3.15
CA VAL A 444 20.54 14.63 -2.89
C VAL A 444 20.78 16.01 -2.27
N GLY A 445 20.12 17.06 -2.78
CA GLY A 445 20.16 18.40 -2.16
C GLY A 445 19.57 18.41 -0.76
N GLY A 446 18.48 17.68 -0.52
CA GLY A 446 17.92 17.51 0.83
C GLY A 446 18.88 16.80 1.80
N ALA A 447 19.62 15.79 1.33
CA ALA A 447 20.66 15.14 2.13
C ALA A 447 21.84 16.09 2.40
N ALA A 448 22.27 16.87 1.40
CA ALA A 448 23.32 17.89 1.55
C ALA A 448 22.92 18.98 2.56
N LEU A 449 21.68 19.47 2.49
CA LEU A 449 21.11 20.39 3.48
C LEU A 449 21.22 19.81 4.90
N ASN A 450 20.80 18.57 5.11
CA ASN A 450 20.81 17.96 6.44
C ASN A 450 22.23 17.70 6.98
N ALA A 451 23.15 17.33 6.09
CA ALA A 451 24.56 17.18 6.42
C ALA A 451 25.19 18.51 6.82
N MET A 452 24.96 19.56 6.03
CA MET A 452 25.51 20.87 6.29
C MET A 452 24.80 21.58 7.45
N TRP A 453 23.55 21.25 7.77
CA TRP A 453 22.86 21.80 8.94
C TRP A 453 23.63 21.51 10.24
N SER A 454 23.98 20.25 10.46
CA SER A 454 24.76 19.84 11.63
C SER A 454 26.23 20.24 11.51
N THR A 455 26.83 20.16 10.32
CA THR A 455 28.23 20.51 10.11
C THR A 455 28.50 22.00 10.31
N THR A 456 27.72 22.88 9.69
CA THR A 456 27.89 24.34 9.86
C THR A 456 27.69 24.78 11.30
N TYR A 457 26.83 24.10 12.06
CA TYR A 457 26.65 24.38 13.49
C TYR A 457 27.95 24.13 14.28
N ASP A 458 28.63 23.02 14.02
CA ASP A 458 29.89 22.71 14.71
C ASP A 458 31.03 23.61 14.24
N VAL A 459 31.10 23.91 12.94
CA VAL A 459 32.10 24.83 12.39
C VAL A 459 31.95 26.22 13.02
N ASP A 460 30.74 26.76 13.08
CA ASP A 460 30.49 28.07 13.71
C ASP A 460 30.86 28.05 15.19
N LYS A 461 30.53 26.97 15.90
CA LYS A 461 30.85 26.80 17.32
C LYS A 461 32.36 26.74 17.58
N GLU A 462 33.12 26.05 16.73
CA GLU A 462 34.56 25.83 16.93
C GLU A 462 35.44 26.93 16.31
N ARG A 463 35.00 27.55 15.21
CA ARG A 463 35.78 28.50 14.41
C ARG A 463 35.25 29.93 14.43
N GLY A 464 34.10 30.18 15.06
CA GLY A 464 33.51 31.53 15.14
C GLY A 464 33.02 32.06 13.78
N THR A 465 32.72 31.18 12.83
CA THR A 465 32.13 31.54 11.54
C THR A 465 30.61 31.79 11.68
N ASP A 466 29.94 32.17 10.59
CA ASP A 466 28.49 32.38 10.54
C ASP A 466 27.80 31.56 9.44
N TYR A 467 28.38 30.41 9.06
CA TYR A 467 27.88 29.54 8.01
C TYR A 467 26.49 28.98 8.32
N HIS A 468 26.21 28.63 9.57
CA HIS A 468 24.93 28.07 9.98
C HIS A 468 23.81 29.11 9.82
N ARG A 469 24.10 30.38 10.15
CA ARG A 469 23.19 31.50 9.93
C ARG A 469 22.90 31.73 8.45
N ARG A 470 23.93 31.64 7.60
CA ARG A 470 23.80 31.76 6.13
C ARG A 470 22.98 30.60 5.55
N LEU A 471 23.28 29.36 5.94
CA LEU A 471 22.53 28.18 5.53
C LEU A 471 21.05 28.26 5.95
N LYS A 472 20.77 28.69 7.18
CA LYS A 472 19.40 28.93 7.65
C LYS A 472 18.67 29.98 6.81
N ARG A 473 19.35 31.09 6.45
CA ARG A 473 18.77 32.13 5.59
C ARG A 473 18.44 31.59 4.19
N TRP A 474 19.36 30.83 3.60
CA TRP A 474 19.11 30.16 2.33
C TRP A 474 17.92 29.18 2.43
N LEU A 475 17.87 28.37 3.49
CA LEU A 475 16.80 27.39 3.66
C LEU A 475 15.43 28.06 3.78
N LEU A 476 15.33 29.19 4.47
CA LEU A 476 14.08 29.96 4.56
C LEU A 476 13.60 30.42 3.18
N ASP A 477 14.50 30.94 2.35
CA ASP A 477 14.21 31.32 0.97
C ASP A 477 13.84 30.10 0.10
N ALA A 478 14.59 29.01 0.19
CA ALA A 478 14.33 27.78 -0.55
C ALA A 478 12.97 27.15 -0.18
N GLN A 479 12.60 27.17 1.11
CA GLN A 479 11.30 26.72 1.59
C GLN A 479 10.15 27.58 1.06
N GLU A 480 10.31 28.90 1.06
CA GLU A 480 9.29 29.83 0.55
C GLU A 480 9.13 29.68 -0.97
N ARG A 481 10.24 29.55 -1.71
CA ARG A 481 10.23 29.35 -3.16
C ARG A 481 9.90 27.93 -3.60
N ASP A 482 9.83 26.95 -2.70
CA ASP A 482 9.63 25.51 -2.99
C ASP A 482 10.40 25.03 -4.23
N ILE A 483 11.73 25.05 -4.11
CA ILE A 483 12.64 24.74 -5.21
C ILE A 483 12.95 23.23 -5.33
N THR A 484 13.53 22.88 -6.46
CA THR A 484 14.32 21.66 -6.64
C THR A 484 15.80 21.98 -6.47
N CYS A 485 16.54 21.11 -5.81
CA CYS A 485 17.95 21.31 -5.52
C CYS A 485 18.69 19.97 -5.65
N CYS A 486 19.58 19.86 -6.63
CA CYS A 486 20.45 18.69 -6.75
C CYS A 486 21.69 18.87 -5.87
N GLY A 487 22.25 17.77 -5.35
CA GLY A 487 23.49 17.81 -4.59
C GLY A 487 24.69 17.39 -5.42
N ALA A 488 25.81 18.10 -5.28
CA ALA A 488 27.03 17.93 -6.05
C ALA A 488 28.25 17.71 -5.16
N LEU A 489 28.59 16.43 -4.94
CA LEU A 489 29.67 16.01 -4.05
C LEU A 489 30.87 15.45 -4.83
N THR A 490 30.61 14.56 -5.78
CA THR A 490 31.64 13.77 -6.46
C THR A 490 32.45 14.62 -7.43
N ASP A 491 33.72 14.85 -7.12
CA ASP A 491 34.69 15.44 -8.04
C ASP A 491 35.10 14.46 -9.16
N ALA A 492 35.81 14.93 -10.19
CA ALA A 492 36.34 14.06 -11.25
C ALA A 492 37.45 13.11 -10.75
N LYS A 493 38.15 13.51 -9.69
CA LYS A 493 39.15 12.73 -8.92
C LYS A 493 40.46 12.36 -9.61
N GLY A 494 40.63 12.67 -10.91
CA GLY A 494 41.91 12.52 -11.61
C GLY A 494 42.60 11.16 -11.37
N HIS A 495 43.87 11.17 -10.99
CA HIS A 495 44.59 9.95 -10.64
C HIS A 495 44.17 9.44 -9.25
N ARG A 496 43.49 8.30 -9.17
CA ARG A 496 42.80 7.81 -7.95
C ARG A 496 43.72 7.51 -6.76
N ARG A 497 45.01 7.30 -6.98
CA ARG A 497 46.00 7.10 -5.88
C ARG A 497 46.55 8.42 -5.32
N LEU A 498 46.35 9.54 -6.00
CA LEU A 498 46.88 10.82 -5.57
C LEU A 498 45.82 11.60 -4.80
N PRO A 499 46.20 12.25 -3.69
CA PRO A 499 45.31 13.16 -3.00
C PRO A 499 45.12 14.46 -3.82
N PRO A 500 44.06 15.26 -3.57
CA PRO A 500 43.78 16.50 -4.30
C PRO A 500 45.00 17.42 -4.49
N SER A 501 45.79 17.60 -3.42
CA SER A 501 47.00 18.45 -3.43
C SER A 501 48.12 17.98 -4.36
N ARG A 502 48.09 16.73 -4.83
CA ARG A 502 49.12 16.13 -5.69
C ARG A 502 48.62 15.77 -7.08
N GLN A 503 47.42 16.19 -7.44
CA GLN A 503 46.92 15.98 -8.79
C GLN A 503 47.74 16.83 -9.78
N PRO A 504 48.11 16.29 -10.96
CA PRO A 504 48.82 17.09 -11.98
C PRO A 504 48.02 18.32 -12.42
N ASP A 505 46.71 18.18 -12.52
CA ASP A 505 45.77 19.27 -12.68
C ASP A 505 44.99 19.46 -11.37
N PRO A 506 45.14 20.60 -10.67
CA PRO A 506 44.44 20.84 -9.42
C PRO A 506 42.92 20.98 -9.59
N ASP A 507 42.42 21.24 -10.81
CA ASP A 507 41.01 21.50 -11.07
C ASP A 507 40.18 20.20 -11.25
N VAL A 508 40.82 19.01 -11.22
CA VAL A 508 40.11 17.71 -11.17
C VAL A 508 39.34 17.51 -9.87
N TYR A 509 39.62 18.33 -8.86
CA TYR A 509 38.79 18.57 -7.69
C TYR A 509 38.31 20.01 -7.70
N LEU A 510 37.04 20.23 -7.36
CA LEU A 510 36.52 21.59 -7.26
C LEU A 510 37.21 22.32 -6.10
N ARG A 511 37.77 23.50 -6.39
CA ARG A 511 38.52 24.29 -5.42
C ARG A 511 38.23 25.78 -5.50
N ILE A 512 38.63 26.48 -4.45
CA ILE A 512 38.64 27.94 -4.39
C ILE A 512 39.89 28.45 -5.11
N VAL A 513 39.71 29.33 -6.09
CA VAL A 513 40.81 29.96 -6.85
C VAL A 513 41.00 31.43 -6.48
N ALA A 514 40.00 32.06 -5.89
CA ALA A 514 40.14 33.40 -5.31
C ALA A 514 39.16 33.59 -4.14
N ARG A 515 39.62 34.32 -3.11
CA ARG A 515 38.81 34.74 -1.96
C ARG A 515 38.65 36.25 -2.02
N ARG A 516 37.41 36.72 -1.95
CA ARG A 516 37.07 38.15 -2.03
C ARG A 516 36.29 38.55 -0.78
N LYS A 517 36.10 39.85 -0.56
CA LYS A 517 35.30 40.35 0.58
C LYS A 517 33.81 39.99 0.44
N ASP A 518 33.33 39.94 -0.79
CA ASP A 518 31.95 39.70 -1.20
C ASP A 518 31.63 38.24 -1.56
N GLY A 519 32.64 37.36 -1.63
CA GLY A 519 32.43 35.96 -1.99
C GLY A 519 33.71 35.20 -2.30
N ILE A 520 33.57 34.10 -3.04
CA ILE A 520 34.66 33.27 -3.54
C ILE A 520 34.52 33.03 -5.04
N VAL A 521 35.62 32.69 -5.70
CA VAL A 521 35.61 32.17 -7.08
C VAL A 521 36.07 30.72 -7.02
N VAL A 522 35.32 29.83 -7.67
CA VAL A 522 35.62 28.39 -7.70
C VAL A 522 35.87 27.89 -9.11
N ARG A 523 36.72 26.87 -9.23
CA ARG A 523 37.06 26.21 -10.49
C ARG A 523 37.20 24.71 -10.29
N GLY A 524 36.76 23.94 -11.28
CA GLY A 524 36.87 22.49 -11.33
C GLY A 524 35.59 21.81 -11.81
N ALA A 525 35.34 20.58 -11.38
CA ALA A 525 34.17 19.83 -11.82
C ALA A 525 33.50 19.00 -10.73
N LYS A 526 32.17 18.85 -10.83
CA LYS A 526 31.39 17.85 -10.12
C LYS A 526 30.72 16.93 -11.13
N VAL A 527 30.89 15.63 -11.00
CA VAL A 527 30.52 14.64 -12.02
C VAL A 527 29.44 13.69 -11.51
N MET A 528 28.65 13.15 -12.44
CA MET A 528 27.58 12.17 -12.14
C MET A 528 26.46 12.74 -11.25
N ILE A 529 26.12 14.01 -11.45
CA ILE A 529 25.13 14.73 -10.66
C ILE A 529 23.74 14.41 -11.18
N CYS A 530 22.97 13.65 -10.40
CA CYS A 530 21.64 13.20 -10.79
C CYS A 530 20.62 14.34 -10.74
N GLY A 531 19.81 14.45 -11.80
CA GLY A 531 18.68 15.38 -11.83
C GLY A 531 19.06 16.86 -11.96
N ALA A 532 20.26 17.18 -12.46
CA ALA A 532 20.68 18.57 -12.68
C ALA A 532 19.74 19.32 -13.64
N ALA A 533 19.25 18.66 -14.70
CA ALA A 533 18.22 19.22 -15.59
C ALA A 533 16.94 19.65 -14.84
N ALA A 534 16.58 18.92 -13.79
CA ALA A 534 15.37 19.15 -13.00
C ALA A 534 15.56 20.11 -11.82
N ALA A 535 16.77 20.65 -11.61
CA ALA A 535 17.13 21.44 -10.45
C ALA A 535 17.09 22.96 -10.73
N ASN A 536 16.56 23.73 -9.78
CA ASN A 536 16.69 25.19 -9.75
C ASN A 536 18.06 25.61 -9.19
N GLU A 537 18.57 24.88 -8.20
CA GLU A 537 19.85 25.17 -7.55
C GLU A 537 20.73 23.92 -7.40
N VAL A 538 22.04 24.13 -7.26
CA VAL A 538 23.05 23.10 -7.04
C VAL A 538 23.68 23.31 -5.67
N PHE A 539 23.52 22.33 -4.78
CA PHE A 539 24.18 22.31 -3.47
C PHE A 539 25.51 21.58 -3.57
N VAL A 540 26.62 22.32 -3.49
CA VAL A 540 27.98 21.80 -3.59
C VAL A 540 28.55 21.47 -2.20
N MET A 541 29.22 20.34 -2.10
CA MET A 541 29.90 19.87 -0.90
C MET A 541 31.27 19.24 -1.24
N PRO A 542 32.20 19.16 -0.28
CA PRO A 542 33.41 18.36 -0.46
C PRO A 542 33.06 16.87 -0.62
N GLY A 543 33.88 16.14 -1.37
CA GLY A 543 33.65 14.73 -1.72
C GLY A 543 34.50 13.71 -0.97
N THR A 544 35.43 14.17 -0.11
CA THR A 544 36.40 13.30 0.60
C THR A 544 36.90 13.98 1.88
N ARG A 545 37.58 13.21 2.74
CA ARG A 545 38.45 13.75 3.78
C ARG A 545 39.57 14.58 3.16
N LEU A 546 39.91 15.69 3.78
CA LEU A 546 40.93 16.64 3.31
C LEU A 546 41.95 16.94 4.41
N SER A 547 43.19 17.16 4.01
CA SER A 547 44.29 17.60 4.86
C SER A 547 44.45 19.13 4.87
N ARG A 548 45.36 19.65 5.69
CA ARG A 548 45.63 21.10 5.79
C ARG A 548 46.11 21.71 4.47
N SER A 549 46.95 20.98 3.73
CA SER A 549 47.43 21.39 2.40
C SER A 549 46.32 21.40 1.34
N GLU A 550 45.11 20.97 1.71
CA GLU A 550 43.95 20.83 0.81
C GLU A 550 42.80 21.74 1.24
N ALA A 551 43.08 22.76 2.04
CA ALA A 551 42.10 23.73 2.53
C ALA A 551 41.28 24.37 1.38
N ASP A 552 41.88 24.64 0.23
CA ASP A 552 41.15 25.24 -0.90
C ASP A 552 40.10 24.31 -1.54
N TYR A 553 40.17 23.00 -1.29
CA TYR A 553 39.16 22.02 -1.70
C TYR A 553 38.05 21.85 -0.64
N ALA A 554 38.24 22.39 0.57
CA ALA A 554 37.28 22.34 1.65
C ALA A 554 36.21 23.43 1.46
N VAL A 555 35.36 23.23 0.45
CA VAL A 555 34.38 24.23 -0.01
C VAL A 555 32.98 23.64 -0.11
N SER A 556 31.99 24.38 0.42
CA SER A 556 30.58 24.06 0.29
C SER A 556 29.77 25.34 0.10
N PHE A 557 28.80 25.30 -0.81
CA PHE A 557 27.94 26.43 -1.14
C PHE A 557 26.69 25.97 -1.90
N VAL A 558 25.79 26.90 -2.18
CA VAL A 558 24.64 26.67 -3.07
C VAL A 558 24.48 27.80 -4.08
N ILE A 559 24.27 27.48 -5.36
CA ILE A 559 24.10 28.46 -6.43
C ILE A 559 22.95 28.08 -7.36
N PRO A 560 22.31 29.04 -8.06
CA PRO A 560 21.44 28.76 -9.19
C PRO A 560 22.11 27.87 -10.24
N ARG A 561 21.39 26.89 -10.78
CA ARG A 561 21.93 25.95 -11.78
C ARG A 561 22.40 26.65 -13.06
N ASP A 562 21.96 27.87 -13.31
CA ASP A 562 22.30 28.67 -14.50
C ASP A 562 23.32 29.79 -14.27
N THR A 563 23.98 29.81 -13.09
CA THR A 563 25.00 30.82 -12.74
C THR A 563 26.07 30.94 -13.84
N PRO A 564 26.50 32.16 -14.22
CA PRO A 564 27.57 32.36 -15.21
C PRO A 564 28.84 31.57 -14.86
N GLY A 565 29.46 30.95 -15.87
CA GLY A 565 30.62 30.07 -15.71
C GLY A 565 30.29 28.63 -15.32
N LEU A 566 29.02 28.30 -15.03
CA LEU A 566 28.57 26.92 -14.82
C LEU A 566 28.02 26.32 -16.13
N THR A 567 28.67 25.25 -16.60
CA THR A 567 28.23 24.45 -17.76
C THR A 567 27.78 23.07 -17.29
N VAL A 568 26.59 22.65 -17.73
CA VAL A 568 26.01 21.33 -17.39
C VAL A 568 26.02 20.47 -18.64
N VAL A 569 26.61 19.28 -18.58
CA VAL A 569 26.61 18.31 -19.68
C VAL A 569 25.92 17.03 -19.23
N GLU A 570 24.74 16.76 -19.78
CA GLU A 570 24.00 15.53 -19.53
C GLU A 570 24.72 14.32 -20.12
N ALA A 571 24.92 13.31 -19.29
CA ALA A 571 25.59 12.08 -19.64
C ALA A 571 24.71 11.17 -20.51
N ARG A 572 25.36 10.22 -21.18
CA ARG A 572 24.67 9.13 -21.86
C ARG A 572 24.10 8.14 -20.85
N ARG A 573 23.02 7.48 -21.26
CA ARG A 573 22.41 6.33 -20.56
C ARG A 573 21.92 5.31 -21.60
N PRO A 574 21.81 4.02 -21.24
CA PRO A 574 21.33 3.01 -22.18
C PRO A 574 19.98 3.40 -22.79
N SER A 575 19.88 3.33 -24.11
CA SER A 575 18.66 3.65 -24.88
C SER A 575 18.20 5.12 -24.83
N ASP A 576 19.09 6.07 -24.54
CA ASP A 576 18.71 7.49 -24.40
C ASP A 576 18.20 8.16 -25.69
N SER A 577 18.59 7.68 -26.87
CA SER A 577 18.06 8.19 -28.14
C SER A 577 16.56 7.89 -28.33
N ARG A 578 16.06 6.82 -27.72
CA ARG A 578 14.63 6.43 -27.79
C ARG A 578 13.70 7.46 -27.14
N GLU A 579 14.25 8.37 -26.34
CA GLU A 579 13.47 9.48 -25.78
C GLU A 579 12.98 10.48 -26.85
N SER A 580 13.69 10.57 -27.97
CA SER A 580 13.32 11.40 -29.11
C SER A 580 12.43 10.68 -30.14
N GLU A 581 12.14 9.39 -29.93
CA GLU A 581 11.33 8.57 -30.82
C GLU A 581 9.86 8.54 -30.37
N ASP A 582 8.95 8.42 -31.34
CA ASP A 582 7.53 8.20 -31.09
C ASP A 582 7.22 6.73 -30.76
N GLY A 583 6.15 6.49 -30.01
CA GLY A 583 5.67 5.15 -29.67
C GLY A 583 6.00 4.72 -28.25
N PHE A 584 6.10 3.40 -28.05
CA PHE A 584 6.23 2.80 -26.72
C PHE A 584 7.63 2.25 -26.39
N ASP A 585 8.61 2.41 -27.28
CA ASP A 585 9.97 1.90 -27.06
C ASP A 585 10.68 2.59 -25.89
N ASN A 586 10.22 3.78 -25.51
CA ASN A 586 10.37 4.30 -24.16
C ASN A 586 9.05 4.08 -23.38
N PRO A 587 9.02 3.13 -22.43
CA PRO A 587 7.78 2.70 -21.78
C PRO A 587 7.29 3.67 -20.70
N VAL A 588 8.09 4.70 -20.34
CA VAL A 588 7.75 5.65 -19.27
C VAL A 588 7.46 7.03 -19.87
N ALA A 589 6.19 7.42 -19.88
CA ALA A 589 5.75 8.67 -20.50
C ALA A 589 6.09 9.91 -19.66
N LYS A 590 6.01 9.80 -18.32
CA LYS A 590 6.19 10.92 -17.38
C LYS A 590 7.25 10.61 -16.33
N GLY A 591 8.38 10.05 -16.77
CA GLY A 591 9.47 9.76 -15.88
C GLY A 591 10.78 9.42 -16.57
N GLY A 592 11.89 9.68 -15.89
CA GLY A 592 13.21 9.49 -16.47
C GLY A 592 14.34 9.69 -15.47
N ILE A 593 15.55 9.32 -15.86
CA ILE A 593 16.74 9.42 -15.03
C ILE A 593 17.81 10.21 -15.79
N THR A 594 18.17 11.38 -15.28
CA THR A 594 19.26 12.21 -15.82
C THR A 594 20.45 12.24 -14.88
N GLN A 595 21.64 12.40 -15.46
CA GLN A 595 22.90 12.56 -14.73
C GLN A 595 23.77 13.51 -15.54
N ALA A 596 24.44 14.45 -14.87
CA ALA A 596 25.23 15.44 -15.56
C ALA A 596 26.64 15.62 -14.97
N TYR A 597 27.51 16.18 -15.79
CA TYR A 597 28.79 16.73 -15.39
C TYR A 597 28.61 18.25 -15.30
N LEU A 598 29.03 18.82 -14.18
CA LEU A 598 28.96 20.25 -13.89
C LEU A 598 30.38 20.79 -13.91
N PHE A 599 30.67 21.66 -14.87
CA PHE A 599 31.97 22.31 -15.03
C PHE A 599 31.88 23.73 -14.52
N PHE A 600 32.81 24.09 -13.63
CA PHE A 600 32.88 25.40 -12.99
C PHE A 600 34.09 26.13 -13.55
N GLU A 601 33.84 27.10 -14.41
CA GLU A 601 34.86 27.95 -15.03
C GLU A 601 34.87 29.32 -14.36
N ASN A 602 35.62 29.44 -13.26
CA ASN A 602 35.70 30.67 -12.46
C ASN A 602 34.33 31.20 -12.01
N VAL A 603 33.51 30.30 -11.47
CA VAL A 603 32.17 30.64 -10.98
C VAL A 603 32.29 31.47 -9.71
N PHE A 604 31.69 32.66 -9.71
CA PHE A 604 31.57 33.48 -8.50
C PHE A 604 30.44 32.96 -7.61
N VAL A 605 30.73 32.83 -6.31
CA VAL A 605 29.79 32.41 -5.28
C VAL A 605 29.70 33.53 -4.23
N PRO A 606 28.54 34.17 -4.07
CA PRO A 606 28.34 35.22 -3.06
C PRO A 606 28.56 34.70 -1.64
N LYS A 607 29.11 35.55 -0.76
CA LYS A 607 29.45 35.18 0.63
C LYS A 607 28.30 34.55 1.40
N GLU A 608 27.08 35.05 1.22
CA GLU A 608 25.86 34.56 1.88
C GLU A 608 25.43 33.15 1.42
N ARG A 609 26.01 32.64 0.33
CA ARG A 609 25.78 31.30 -0.21
C ARG A 609 26.89 30.31 0.12
N VAL A 610 27.96 30.74 0.82
CA VAL A 610 29.09 29.89 1.22
C VAL A 610 28.87 29.31 2.63
N PHE A 611 29.07 28.00 2.77
CA PHE A 611 28.82 27.21 3.99
C PHE A 611 30.05 26.43 4.51
N LEU A 612 31.15 26.40 3.76
CA LEU A 612 32.46 25.91 4.16
C LEU A 612 33.49 26.54 3.24
N CYS A 613 34.62 27.03 3.76
CA CYS A 613 35.53 27.90 3.01
C CYS A 613 36.99 27.79 3.46
N GLY A 614 37.51 26.58 3.67
CA GLY A 614 38.90 26.36 4.10
C GLY A 614 39.04 25.46 5.34
N GLU A 615 37.95 25.21 6.07
CA GLU A 615 37.94 24.44 7.31
C GLU A 615 38.00 22.92 7.02
N TYR A 616 39.14 22.47 6.46
CA TYR A 616 39.39 21.10 5.97
C TYR A 616 39.10 19.99 6.98
N SER A 617 39.27 20.25 8.28
CA SER A 617 39.02 19.28 9.35
C SER A 617 37.55 18.83 9.41
N PHE A 618 36.62 19.61 8.86
CA PHE A 618 35.19 19.28 8.82
C PHE A 618 34.74 18.60 7.53
N ALA A 619 35.60 18.46 6.52
CA ALA A 619 35.23 17.88 5.23
C ALA A 619 34.77 16.41 5.35
N GLU A 620 35.49 15.61 6.14
CA GLU A 620 35.12 14.21 6.40
C GLU A 620 33.78 14.12 7.14
N THR A 621 33.60 14.92 8.18
CA THR A 621 32.36 15.01 8.95
C THR A 621 31.17 15.38 8.06
N ALA A 622 31.33 16.34 7.16
CA ALA A 622 30.31 16.74 6.20
C ALA A 622 29.91 15.57 5.28
N VAL A 623 30.90 14.84 4.74
CA VAL A 623 30.66 13.68 3.88
C VAL A 623 29.95 12.57 4.64
N LEU A 624 30.39 12.22 5.84
CA LEU A 624 29.78 11.19 6.66
C LEU A 624 28.32 11.52 7.00
N ARG A 625 28.05 12.75 7.45
CA ARG A 625 26.71 13.24 7.78
C ARG A 625 25.80 13.38 6.56
N PHE A 626 26.35 13.47 5.35
CA PHE A 626 25.58 13.29 4.12
C PHE A 626 25.22 11.83 3.88
N THR A 627 26.21 10.93 4.03
CA THR A 627 26.01 9.51 3.72
C THR A 627 24.99 8.83 4.63
N TYR A 628 24.90 9.18 5.91
CA TYR A 628 23.99 8.49 6.84
C TYR A 628 22.49 8.66 6.48
N PRO A 629 21.92 9.88 6.40
CA PRO A 629 20.52 10.06 5.97
C PRO A 629 20.29 9.62 4.52
N TYR A 630 21.27 9.80 3.63
CA TYR A 630 21.15 9.36 2.26
C TYR A 630 21.06 7.82 2.16
N ARG A 631 21.97 7.09 2.83
CA ARG A 631 22.04 5.62 2.83
C ARG A 631 20.93 4.97 3.67
N ALA A 632 20.45 5.63 4.72
CA ALA A 632 19.24 5.17 5.43
C ALA A 632 18.02 5.21 4.49
N ALA A 633 17.80 6.33 3.80
CA ALA A 633 16.60 6.52 2.98
C ALA A 633 16.70 6.01 1.53
N ILE A 634 17.87 5.57 1.03
CA ILE A 634 18.01 5.05 -0.35
C ILE A 634 17.26 3.72 -0.55
N GLY A 635 17.16 2.91 0.49
CA GLY A 635 16.35 1.69 0.48
C GLY A 635 14.88 1.96 0.09
N GLY A 636 14.34 3.13 0.45
CA GLY A 636 12.99 3.54 0.06
C GLY A 636 12.77 3.61 -1.45
N CYS A 637 13.53 4.44 -2.18
CA CYS A 637 13.33 4.60 -3.63
C CYS A 637 13.70 3.35 -4.42
N VAL A 638 14.70 2.60 -3.95
CA VAL A 638 15.09 1.33 -4.57
C VAL A 638 14.00 0.27 -4.36
N ALA A 639 13.39 0.24 -3.17
CA ALA A 639 12.23 -0.60 -2.92
C ALA A 639 11.04 -0.20 -3.81
N GLY A 640 10.80 1.09 -4.01
CA GLY A 640 9.76 1.54 -4.93
C GLY A 640 9.97 1.05 -6.36
N GLN A 641 11.21 1.08 -6.84
CA GLN A 641 11.53 0.46 -8.13
C GLN A 641 11.28 -1.05 -8.13
N GLY A 642 11.67 -1.75 -7.06
CA GLY A 642 11.39 -3.18 -6.93
C GLY A 642 9.91 -3.51 -6.91
N ASP A 643 9.06 -2.64 -6.36
CA ASP A 643 7.59 -2.80 -6.44
C ASP A 643 7.13 -2.82 -7.91
N VAL A 644 7.64 -1.90 -8.73
CA VAL A 644 7.35 -1.85 -10.17
C VAL A 644 7.91 -3.07 -10.91
N MET A 645 9.11 -3.55 -10.56
CA MET A 645 9.71 -4.75 -11.15
C MET A 645 8.91 -6.02 -10.82
N VAL A 646 8.48 -6.20 -9.57
CA VAL A 646 7.59 -7.31 -9.16
C VAL A 646 6.28 -7.24 -9.94
N GLY A 647 5.67 -6.06 -10.03
CA GLY A 647 4.46 -5.85 -10.82
C GLY A 647 4.65 -6.19 -12.30
N ALA A 648 5.75 -5.75 -12.91
CA ALA A 648 6.07 -6.03 -14.30
C ALA A 648 6.30 -7.53 -14.55
N ALA A 649 6.97 -8.24 -13.63
CA ALA A 649 7.17 -9.69 -13.69
C ALA A 649 5.84 -10.45 -13.63
N VAL A 650 4.91 -10.04 -12.76
CA VAL A 650 3.56 -10.61 -12.71
C VAL A 650 2.78 -10.31 -13.99
N LEU A 651 2.86 -9.08 -14.50
CA LEU A 651 2.18 -8.68 -15.73
C LEU A 651 2.66 -9.49 -16.93
N ILE A 652 3.96 -9.70 -17.11
CA ILE A 652 4.47 -10.47 -18.26
C ILE A 652 4.12 -11.96 -18.14
N ALA A 653 4.14 -12.53 -16.93
CA ALA A 653 3.69 -13.90 -16.69
C ALA A 653 2.22 -14.08 -17.12
N ARG A 654 1.34 -13.17 -16.70
CA ARG A 654 -0.07 -13.16 -17.11
C ARG A 654 -0.24 -12.93 -18.61
N ALA A 655 0.53 -12.02 -19.20
CA ALA A 655 0.49 -11.76 -20.64
C ALA A 655 0.93 -12.96 -21.48
N ASN A 656 1.80 -13.81 -20.94
CA ASN A 656 2.20 -15.09 -21.51
C ASN A 656 1.18 -16.22 -21.23
N GLY A 657 0.12 -15.98 -20.43
CA GLY A 657 -0.88 -17.00 -20.07
C GLY A 657 -0.44 -17.94 -18.95
N LEU A 658 0.60 -17.57 -18.20
CA LEU A 658 1.18 -18.40 -17.15
C LEU A 658 0.58 -18.06 -15.77
N GLN A 659 0.40 -19.08 -14.93
CA GLN A 659 -0.03 -18.90 -13.55
C GLN A 659 1.12 -18.39 -12.68
N GLU A 660 0.87 -17.36 -11.86
CA GLU A 660 1.85 -16.79 -10.92
C GLU A 660 2.45 -17.83 -9.96
N LYS A 661 1.70 -18.89 -9.64
CA LYS A 661 2.17 -19.97 -8.76
C LYS A 661 3.47 -20.59 -9.25
N VAL A 662 3.72 -20.64 -10.55
CA VAL A 662 4.95 -21.17 -11.16
C VAL A 662 6.17 -20.35 -10.76
N PHE A 663 6.00 -19.04 -10.55
CA PHE A 663 7.08 -18.11 -10.23
C PHE A 663 7.09 -17.71 -8.75
N ARG A 664 6.30 -18.40 -7.90
CA ARG A 664 6.09 -18.01 -6.50
C ARG A 664 7.39 -17.79 -5.74
N ASP A 665 8.32 -18.73 -5.84
CA ASP A 665 9.61 -18.64 -5.14
C ASP A 665 10.41 -17.40 -5.57
N LYS A 666 10.49 -17.14 -6.88
CA LYS A 666 11.17 -15.96 -7.44
C LYS A 666 10.51 -14.67 -6.99
N LEU A 667 9.18 -14.59 -7.06
CA LEU A 667 8.41 -13.44 -6.60
C LEU A 667 8.61 -13.19 -5.09
N VAL A 668 8.61 -14.25 -4.27
CA VAL A 668 8.92 -14.14 -2.84
C VAL A 668 10.33 -13.61 -2.63
N ARG A 669 11.33 -14.12 -3.35
CA ARG A 669 12.72 -13.63 -3.25
C ARG A 669 12.85 -12.16 -3.66
N MET A 670 12.15 -11.73 -4.72
CA MET A 670 12.09 -10.32 -5.12
C MET A 670 11.49 -9.45 -4.00
N LEU A 671 10.39 -9.88 -3.38
CA LEU A 671 9.75 -9.17 -2.26
C LEU A 671 10.66 -9.10 -1.03
N VAL A 672 11.33 -10.21 -0.66
CA VAL A 672 12.29 -10.26 0.45
C VAL A 672 13.45 -9.30 0.21
N ASN A 673 14.04 -9.30 -0.99
CA ASN A 673 15.10 -8.37 -1.37
C ASN A 673 14.66 -6.91 -1.17
N ASN A 674 13.42 -6.62 -1.60
CA ASN A 674 12.84 -5.29 -1.52
C ASN A 674 12.67 -4.82 -0.07
N GLU A 675 11.97 -5.62 0.73
CA GLU A 675 11.69 -5.30 2.13
C GLU A 675 12.94 -5.33 3.00
N THR A 676 13.97 -6.09 2.63
CA THR A 676 15.28 -6.04 3.32
C THR A 676 15.92 -4.66 3.18
N THR A 677 16.01 -4.10 1.96
CA THR A 677 16.58 -2.76 1.77
C THR A 677 15.73 -1.66 2.41
N PHE A 678 14.40 -1.82 2.42
CA PHE A 678 13.52 -0.86 3.07
C PHE A 678 13.65 -0.94 4.60
N GLY A 679 13.55 -2.14 5.17
CA GLY A 679 13.57 -2.41 6.61
C GLY A 679 14.87 -2.01 7.29
N VAL A 680 16.04 -2.34 6.69
CA VAL A 680 17.34 -1.93 7.25
C VAL A 680 17.47 -0.40 7.27
N GLY A 681 16.96 0.28 6.25
CA GLY A 681 16.92 1.74 6.21
C GLY A 681 16.06 2.36 7.31
N LEU A 682 14.91 1.74 7.62
CA LEU A 682 14.05 2.15 8.74
C LEU A 682 14.71 1.89 10.10
N ALA A 683 15.42 0.78 10.25
CA ALA A 683 16.16 0.50 11.47
C ALA A 683 17.26 1.56 11.71
N ALA A 684 17.99 1.94 10.66
CA ALA A 684 18.96 3.03 10.73
C ALA A 684 18.31 4.37 11.12
N ALA A 685 17.10 4.64 10.62
CA ALA A 685 16.34 5.84 10.97
C ALA A 685 15.97 5.88 12.46
N VAL A 686 15.47 4.76 13.01
CA VAL A 686 14.97 4.66 14.39
C VAL A 686 16.09 4.68 15.42
N LEU A 687 17.21 4.01 15.14
CA LEU A 687 18.36 3.95 16.06
C LEU A 687 19.32 5.14 15.93
N GLY A 688 18.91 6.18 15.21
CA GLY A 688 19.69 7.41 15.08
C GLY A 688 19.84 8.17 16.41
N THR A 689 20.60 9.26 16.34
CA THR A 689 20.87 10.13 17.49
C THR A 689 20.59 11.59 17.14
N ARG A 690 20.29 12.39 18.18
CA ARG A 690 20.03 13.82 18.01
C ARG A 690 21.31 14.63 18.16
N HIS A 691 21.65 15.40 17.14
CA HIS A 691 22.75 16.36 17.16
C HIS A 691 22.39 17.64 17.94
N PRO A 692 23.33 18.34 18.60
CA PRO A 692 23.08 19.63 19.27
C PRO A 692 22.41 20.71 18.40
N SER A 693 22.66 20.69 17.08
CA SER A 693 21.95 21.54 16.10
C SER A 693 20.43 21.27 15.97
N GLY A 694 19.94 20.22 16.63
CA GLY A 694 18.56 19.74 16.54
C GLY A 694 18.27 18.78 15.38
N ALA A 695 19.25 18.52 14.50
CA ALA A 695 19.14 17.52 13.44
C ALA A 695 19.22 16.08 13.99
N TRP A 696 18.49 15.16 13.36
CA TRP A 696 18.55 13.73 13.61
C TRP A 696 19.52 13.07 12.65
N ILE A 697 20.51 12.36 13.18
CA ILE A 697 21.54 11.65 12.43
C ILE A 697 21.23 10.15 12.54
N PRO A 698 20.89 9.47 11.42
CA PRO A 698 20.63 8.02 11.45
C PRO A 698 21.84 7.21 11.93
N ASP A 699 21.55 6.00 12.40
CA ASP A 699 22.59 5.09 12.86
C ASP A 699 23.61 4.82 11.74
N PRO A 700 24.90 5.10 11.97
CA PRO A 700 25.92 5.02 10.95
C PRO A 700 26.18 3.58 10.48
N VAL A 701 26.15 2.58 11.39
CA VAL A 701 26.40 1.18 11.06
C VAL A 701 25.31 0.65 10.13
N LEU A 702 24.04 0.79 10.51
CA LEU A 702 22.89 0.31 9.76
C LEU A 702 22.69 1.07 8.46
N ALA A 703 22.99 2.37 8.41
CA ALA A 703 22.98 3.12 7.15
C ALA A 703 24.01 2.54 6.16
N ASN A 704 25.20 2.16 6.63
CA ASN A 704 26.22 1.52 5.80
C ASN A 704 25.82 0.10 5.37
N ILE A 705 25.26 -0.70 6.27
CA ILE A 705 24.71 -2.03 5.95
C ILE A 705 23.62 -1.91 4.88
N ASN A 706 22.72 -0.93 5.00
CA ASN A 706 21.69 -0.70 4.00
C ASN A 706 22.29 -0.41 2.62
N LYS A 707 23.34 0.43 2.56
CA LYS A 707 24.04 0.72 1.30
C LYS A 707 24.67 -0.52 0.66
N ILE A 708 25.21 -1.44 1.47
CA ILE A 708 25.76 -2.71 0.99
C ILE A 708 24.64 -3.56 0.36
N HIS A 709 23.50 -3.71 1.03
CA HIS A 709 22.36 -4.44 0.49
C HIS A 709 21.76 -3.79 -0.76
N VAL A 710 21.64 -2.47 -0.78
CA VAL A 710 21.18 -1.72 -1.96
C VAL A 710 22.15 -1.87 -3.14
N ALA A 711 23.44 -2.12 -2.91
CA ALA A 711 24.39 -2.38 -3.99
C ALA A 711 24.22 -3.77 -4.63
N THR A 712 23.56 -4.71 -3.97
CA THR A 712 23.51 -6.13 -4.38
C THR A 712 22.10 -6.64 -4.66
N LEU A 713 21.19 -6.55 -3.68
CA LEU A 713 19.85 -7.14 -3.76
C LEU A 713 19.01 -6.65 -4.95
N PRO A 714 19.04 -5.36 -5.35
CA PRO A 714 18.29 -4.90 -6.51
C PRO A 714 18.75 -5.53 -7.83
N TYR A 715 20.02 -5.94 -7.94
CA TYR A 715 20.52 -6.62 -9.14
C TYR A 715 19.97 -8.04 -9.24
N GLU A 716 19.82 -8.75 -8.11
CA GLU A 716 19.14 -10.04 -8.11
C GLU A 716 17.65 -9.89 -8.45
N THR A 717 16.98 -8.85 -7.95
CA THR A 717 15.59 -8.55 -8.35
C THR A 717 15.48 -8.29 -9.85
N LYS A 718 16.42 -7.56 -10.46
CA LYS A 718 16.46 -7.36 -11.92
C LYS A 718 16.63 -8.67 -12.68
N ARG A 719 17.59 -9.50 -12.27
CA ARG A 719 17.87 -10.81 -12.87
C ARG A 719 16.63 -11.71 -12.83
N LEU A 720 15.96 -11.79 -11.67
CA LEU A 720 14.71 -12.53 -11.50
C LEU A 720 13.56 -11.98 -12.36
N THR A 721 13.48 -10.66 -12.52
CA THR A 721 12.48 -10.03 -13.39
C THR A 721 12.65 -10.46 -14.84
N GLN A 722 13.89 -10.47 -15.35
CA GLN A 722 14.22 -10.94 -16.70
C GLN A 722 13.94 -12.44 -16.84
N GLU A 723 14.31 -13.24 -15.84
CA GLU A 723 14.07 -14.69 -15.83
C GLU A 723 12.58 -15.04 -15.95
N ILE A 724 11.70 -14.28 -15.27
CA ILE A 724 10.24 -14.47 -15.37
C ILE A 724 9.70 -13.99 -16.74
N ALA A 725 10.28 -12.92 -17.29
CA ALA A 725 9.85 -12.36 -18.57
C ALA A 725 10.19 -13.26 -19.77
N GLY A 726 11.31 -13.98 -19.70
CA GLY A 726 11.90 -14.70 -20.82
C GLY A 726 12.59 -13.77 -21.82
N GLY A 727 13.13 -14.36 -22.89
CA GLY A 727 14.02 -13.66 -23.84
C GLY A 727 13.44 -12.40 -24.48
N ILE A 728 12.11 -12.25 -24.56
CA ILE A 728 11.47 -11.05 -25.13
C ILE A 728 11.85 -9.73 -24.42
N ALA A 729 12.21 -9.79 -23.13
CA ALA A 729 12.60 -8.62 -22.35
C ALA A 729 14.11 -8.39 -22.30
N GLU A 730 14.90 -9.25 -22.97
CA GLU A 730 16.35 -9.09 -23.09
C GLU A 730 16.72 -8.02 -24.14
N THR A 731 17.96 -7.56 -24.07
CA THR A 731 18.49 -6.56 -25.00
C THR A 731 18.42 -7.06 -26.44
N GLY A 732 17.68 -6.36 -27.29
CA GLY A 732 17.67 -6.61 -28.74
C GLY A 732 16.69 -7.69 -29.21
N CYS A 733 15.88 -8.30 -28.33
CA CYS A 733 14.96 -9.37 -28.71
C CYS A 733 13.56 -8.87 -29.15
N MET A 734 13.25 -7.60 -28.92
CA MET A 734 11.94 -7.01 -29.24
C MET A 734 12.08 -6.00 -30.40
N PRO A 735 11.40 -6.21 -31.54
CA PRO A 735 11.24 -5.21 -32.60
C PRO A 735 10.75 -3.85 -32.10
N SER A 736 11.04 -2.78 -32.86
CA SER A 736 10.63 -1.42 -32.50
C SER A 736 9.10 -1.22 -32.65
N TYR A 737 8.59 -0.14 -32.06
CA TYR A 737 7.23 0.35 -32.31
C TYR A 737 6.98 0.61 -33.80
N LYS A 738 7.98 1.14 -34.51
CA LYS A 738 7.89 1.39 -35.96
C LYS A 738 7.75 0.09 -36.74
N ASP A 739 8.50 -0.95 -36.36
CA ASP A 739 8.38 -2.26 -36.98
C ASP A 739 7.01 -2.90 -36.72
N LEU A 740 6.51 -2.77 -35.48
CA LEU A 740 5.19 -3.31 -35.11
C LEU A 740 4.05 -2.64 -35.89
N THR A 741 4.22 -1.36 -36.26
CA THR A 741 3.21 -0.57 -36.99
C THR A 741 3.46 -0.48 -38.50
N ASP A 742 4.52 -1.11 -39.02
CA ASP A 742 4.85 -1.09 -40.44
C ASP A 742 3.79 -1.82 -41.28
N SER A 743 3.35 -1.20 -42.38
CA SER A 743 2.30 -1.75 -43.24
C SER A 743 2.70 -3.03 -43.99
N ARG A 744 4.00 -3.25 -44.22
CA ARG A 744 4.53 -4.39 -44.98
C ARG A 744 4.52 -5.67 -44.15
N TYR A 745 4.94 -5.57 -42.89
CA TYR A 745 5.18 -6.76 -42.05
C TYR A 745 4.74 -6.62 -40.58
N GLY A 746 4.28 -5.46 -40.12
CA GLY A 746 3.85 -5.26 -38.74
C GLY A 746 2.71 -6.19 -38.30
N HIS A 747 1.85 -6.58 -39.25
CA HIS A 747 0.83 -7.61 -39.05
C HIS A 747 1.42 -8.99 -38.73
N LEU A 748 2.58 -9.35 -39.30
CA LEU A 748 3.30 -10.59 -38.99
C LEU A 748 3.92 -10.52 -37.60
N ILE A 749 4.58 -9.41 -37.25
CA ILE A 749 5.12 -9.21 -35.91
C ILE A 749 4.00 -9.30 -34.88
N SER A 750 2.88 -8.62 -35.10
CA SER A 750 1.71 -8.69 -34.23
C SER A 750 1.15 -10.11 -34.09
N LYS A 751 1.08 -10.86 -35.20
CA LYS A 751 0.64 -12.27 -35.19
C LYS A 751 1.56 -13.14 -34.33
N TYR A 752 2.88 -13.05 -34.49
CA TYR A 752 3.85 -13.91 -33.81
C TYR A 752 4.22 -13.44 -32.39
N LEU A 753 3.99 -12.16 -32.07
CA LEU A 753 4.21 -11.61 -30.73
C LEU A 753 3.03 -11.86 -29.78
N LYS A 754 1.81 -11.98 -30.33
CA LYS A 754 0.61 -12.28 -29.55
C LYS A 754 0.79 -13.55 -28.71
N ALA A 755 0.34 -13.49 -27.46
CA ALA A 755 0.29 -14.64 -26.56
C ALA A 755 -1.12 -14.72 -25.96
N HIS A 756 -1.26 -14.85 -24.64
CA HIS A 756 -2.56 -14.71 -23.99
C HIS A 756 -3.10 -13.27 -24.10
N SER A 757 -2.19 -12.29 -24.07
CA SER A 757 -2.50 -10.88 -24.31
C SER A 757 -2.25 -10.44 -25.76
N PRO A 758 -2.85 -9.32 -26.20
CA PRO A 758 -2.51 -8.67 -27.47
C PRO A 758 -1.01 -8.36 -27.58
N ALA A 759 -0.51 -8.38 -28.82
CA ALA A 759 0.91 -8.16 -29.14
C ALA A 759 1.46 -6.85 -28.55
N GLU A 760 0.75 -5.73 -28.75
CA GLU A 760 1.20 -4.43 -28.23
C GLU A 760 1.26 -4.41 -26.70
N THR A 761 0.27 -4.99 -26.01
CA THR A 761 0.28 -5.10 -24.53
C THR A 761 1.53 -5.85 -24.07
N ARG A 762 1.84 -6.98 -24.70
CA ARG A 762 3.02 -7.79 -24.38
C ARG A 762 4.31 -7.04 -24.67
N ALA A 763 4.39 -6.32 -25.81
CA ALA A 763 5.53 -5.49 -26.20
C ALA A 763 5.80 -4.37 -25.19
N ARG A 764 4.76 -3.66 -24.74
CA ARG A 764 4.86 -2.59 -23.74
C ARG A 764 5.41 -3.10 -22.40
N ILE A 765 4.94 -4.26 -21.96
CA ILE A 765 5.45 -4.88 -20.72
C ILE A 765 6.91 -5.31 -20.90
N ALA A 766 7.26 -5.93 -22.03
CA ALA A 766 8.65 -6.32 -22.32
C ALA A 766 9.58 -5.08 -22.34
N ARG A 767 9.16 -3.99 -22.98
CA ARG A 767 9.91 -2.70 -22.96
C ARG A 767 10.04 -2.12 -21.57
N LEU A 768 9.01 -2.19 -20.72
CA LEU A 768 9.09 -1.76 -19.33
C LEU A 768 10.14 -2.56 -18.55
N ILE A 769 10.19 -3.88 -18.73
CA ILE A 769 11.17 -4.75 -18.07
C ILE A 769 12.58 -4.46 -18.58
N GLU A 770 12.78 -4.33 -19.90
CA GLU A 770 14.05 -3.89 -20.50
C GLU A 770 14.51 -2.58 -19.86
N TRP A 771 13.61 -1.58 -19.81
CA TRP A 771 13.90 -0.26 -19.26
C TRP A 771 14.30 -0.30 -17.77
N LEU A 772 13.64 -1.12 -16.95
CA LEU A 772 13.93 -1.25 -15.51
C LEU A 772 15.23 -2.01 -15.21
N THR A 773 15.64 -2.93 -16.09
CA THR A 773 16.69 -3.91 -15.79
C THR A 773 18.02 -3.62 -16.48
N ILE A 774 17.99 -3.04 -17.67
CA ILE A 774 19.16 -2.78 -18.53
C ILE A 774 19.12 -1.39 -19.21
N GLY A 775 17.94 -0.77 -19.32
CA GLY A 775 17.74 0.50 -20.01
C GLY A 775 17.92 1.76 -19.15
N SER A 776 17.34 2.86 -19.64
CA SER A 776 17.39 4.19 -19.00
C SER A 776 16.71 4.28 -17.62
N GLY A 777 15.95 3.26 -17.22
CA GLY A 777 15.30 3.20 -15.92
C GLY A 777 16.16 2.65 -14.80
N VAL A 778 17.38 2.21 -15.08
CA VAL A 778 18.30 1.67 -14.06
C VAL A 778 18.91 2.82 -13.23
N PRO A 779 18.58 2.95 -11.93
CA PRO A 779 19.21 3.94 -11.08
C PRO A 779 20.61 3.50 -10.63
N GLY A 780 21.38 4.47 -10.12
CA GLY A 780 22.71 4.24 -9.56
C GLY A 780 22.72 3.52 -8.21
N CYS A 781 22.27 2.27 -8.13
CA CYS A 781 22.25 1.48 -6.89
C CYS A 781 23.65 1.14 -6.38
N MET A 782 24.58 0.82 -7.28
CA MET A 782 25.94 0.38 -6.93
C MET A 782 26.77 1.49 -6.29
N HIS A 783 26.79 2.68 -6.91
CA HIS A 783 27.70 3.77 -6.51
C HIS A 783 27.00 4.98 -5.88
N GLY A 784 25.67 5.06 -5.91
CA GLY A 784 24.91 6.14 -5.27
C GLY A 784 25.19 6.18 -3.77
N GLY A 785 25.70 7.31 -3.27
CA GLY A 785 26.11 7.43 -1.87
C GLY A 785 27.45 6.74 -1.55
N GLY A 786 28.28 6.45 -2.56
CA GLY A 786 29.60 5.82 -2.44
C GLY A 786 29.60 4.33 -2.81
N SER A 787 30.74 3.81 -3.27
CA SER A 787 30.91 2.39 -3.58
C SER A 787 30.74 1.51 -2.34
N PRO A 788 30.29 0.25 -2.49
CA PRO A 788 30.02 -0.63 -1.35
C PRO A 788 31.25 -0.90 -0.47
N ASP A 789 32.46 -0.90 -1.03
CA ASP A 789 33.70 -1.11 -0.25
C ASP A 789 33.92 -0.02 0.81
N GLY A 790 33.59 1.23 0.48
CA GLY A 790 33.63 2.31 1.46
C GLY A 790 32.62 2.11 2.60
N ALA A 791 31.45 1.53 2.30
CA ALA A 791 30.48 1.17 3.33
C ALA A 791 30.94 -0.03 4.16
N ARG A 792 31.57 -1.06 3.56
CA ARG A 792 32.14 -2.22 4.27
C ARG A 792 33.23 -1.82 5.23
N LEU A 793 34.16 -0.97 4.79
CA LEU A 793 35.21 -0.42 5.66
C LEU A 793 34.61 0.34 6.85
N ALA A 794 33.57 1.14 6.62
CA ALA A 794 32.90 1.87 7.69
C ALA A 794 32.16 0.95 8.69
N VAL A 795 31.58 -0.17 8.24
CA VAL A 795 30.98 -1.19 9.12
C VAL A 795 32.08 -1.87 9.95
N TYR A 796 33.16 -2.30 9.31
CA TYR A 796 34.27 -2.97 10.01
C TYR A 796 34.93 -2.06 11.05
N ALA A 797 35.17 -0.79 10.71
CA ALA A 797 35.76 0.18 11.62
C ALA A 797 34.89 0.49 12.86
N GLN A 798 33.59 0.21 12.79
CA GLN A 798 32.64 0.43 13.89
C GLN A 798 32.28 -0.87 14.63
N ALA A 799 32.81 -2.02 14.21
CA ALA A 799 32.52 -3.30 14.84
C ALA A 799 33.29 -3.48 16.16
N ASP A 800 32.59 -3.81 17.24
CA ASP A 800 33.20 -4.14 18.54
C ASP A 800 33.69 -5.59 18.59
N LEU A 801 34.70 -5.91 17.76
CA LEU A 801 35.28 -7.26 17.72
C LEU A 801 35.89 -7.67 19.05
N LYS A 802 36.46 -6.72 19.81
CA LYS A 802 37.01 -7.00 21.15
C LYS A 802 35.91 -7.40 22.12
N GLY A 803 34.79 -6.67 22.17
CA GLY A 803 33.63 -7.02 22.99
C GLY A 803 33.00 -8.34 22.58
N MET A 804 32.86 -8.61 21.27
CA MET A 804 32.37 -9.91 20.77
C MET A 804 33.29 -11.07 21.17
N THR A 805 34.61 -10.87 21.07
CA THR A 805 35.61 -11.87 21.51
C THR A 805 35.52 -12.10 23.01
N ALA A 806 35.38 -11.05 23.81
CA ALA A 806 35.20 -11.16 25.25
C ALA A 806 33.92 -11.92 25.62
N MET A 807 32.80 -11.68 24.90
CA MET A 807 31.56 -12.45 25.08
C MET A 807 31.74 -13.92 24.73
N ALA A 808 32.42 -14.23 23.61
CA ALA A 808 32.69 -15.61 23.20
C ALA A 808 33.58 -16.34 24.22
N LYS A 809 34.65 -15.69 24.69
CA LYS A 809 35.53 -16.21 25.75
C LYS A 809 34.73 -16.52 27.02
N LYS A 810 33.87 -15.59 27.45
CA LYS A 810 33.02 -15.76 28.64
C LYS A 810 32.07 -16.94 28.50
N VAL A 811 31.41 -17.09 27.34
CA VAL A 811 30.47 -18.19 27.08
C VAL A 811 31.21 -19.54 27.01
N GLY A 812 32.39 -19.57 26.39
CA GLY A 812 33.20 -20.78 26.23
C GLY A 812 34.06 -21.16 27.43
N GLY A 813 34.10 -20.35 28.50
CA GLY A 813 35.01 -20.57 29.62
C GLY A 813 36.50 -20.47 29.26
N ILE A 814 36.83 -19.73 28.20
CA ILE A 814 38.19 -19.62 27.64
C ILE A 814 38.90 -18.47 28.35
N SER A 815 40.00 -18.74 29.06
CA SER A 815 40.76 -17.75 29.83
C SER A 815 42.16 -17.46 29.26
N ASP A 816 42.72 -18.40 28.51
CA ASP A 816 44.11 -18.51 28.07
C ASP A 816 44.46 -17.69 26.82
N ILE A 817 43.49 -17.29 25.99
CA ILE A 817 43.73 -16.47 24.79
C ILE A 817 43.60 -14.98 25.10
N SER A 818 44.62 -14.16 24.86
CA SER A 818 44.57 -12.70 25.10
C SER A 818 43.48 -11.98 24.26
N LEU A 819 42.98 -10.85 24.76
CA LEU A 819 42.07 -9.93 24.03
C LEU A 819 42.82 -8.83 23.24
N GLU A 820 44.15 -8.79 23.36
CA GLU A 820 45.00 -7.80 22.70
C GLU A 820 45.34 -8.12 21.26
#